data_AF-A0A4R3IV76-F1
#
_entry.id   AF-A0A4R3IV76-F1
#
_cell.length_a   1.000
_cell.length_b   1.000
_cell.length_c   1.000
_cell.angle_alpha   90.00
_cell.angle_beta   90.00
_cell.angle_gamma   90.00
#
_symmetry.space_group_name_H-M   'P 1'
#
loop_
_entity.id
_entity.type
_entity.pdbx_description
1 polymer ?
#
loop_
_entity_poly.entity_id
_entity_poly.type
_entity_poly.pdbx_seq_one_letter_code
_entity_poly.pdbx_strand_id
1 'polypeptide(L)'
;MWADRWAVPLSHDPETILELVDTLSKVDTAGFDDCLILLSRILDEARMNQENEEPGASDFFQALAAGLAQRTESEKLDAEICFGLCQAYLRAGLTPPDQLRTAPDAFEALPGDETPKLPDVAGLAEGLVPDGATPFQTYAGLREVVGAMSAQVTTAFLTQTIGQGDPRMVAVGRYFLLDPVAEMRDAAIAGFGLLAQSANVDAALLSDLILIRNWLPDGNALDTLITAALRREPSGGTVPRPWQLHRVMTSLPDGTGSQSVLGVCSRGSTRAVAAAMIKEGHGIKDAYVIPCSSRGDQKSIVEQIEQAMTMHDVSPSYLAPAFGFALGDGLARGAVTTPGFLDVAPMFGIGDVTPQTGGHAAILATVDPQAELAALSDNHRSRLIGKSRDWFSEHDISSSWFDSEASLMAALEKASTAAGAKKIVARHVEERRDRWAKIFARSALILRHDHKAPPDAWMSFAAVAQALEAGREIKKIPVLNDILGQTLEVVEARKMEDLDDELEWDDEEREPPVIEAERQGELAKLLKGSPLKPDQIDGYLTAVLIAPEFASPNEWLMPLMGGIEVKGHGSIQRILDILMLRYGALNEAALLGEIGGGLRDLPPKQFQAWTEGFAQAVDGIKGAWPKRVLSRDDKQVLNLIRSASSEDLTTTLKPLLPSWLQMTAEKWRSDL
;
A
#
# COMPACT_ATOMS: atom_id res chain seq x y z
N MET A 1 -6.77 15.54 0.04
CA MET A 1 -8.05 15.35 -0.67
C MET A 1 -8.00 15.89 -2.10
N TRP A 2 -7.67 17.17 -2.35
CA TRP A 2 -7.49 17.65 -3.75
C TRP A 2 -6.15 17.24 -4.35
N ALA A 3 -5.05 17.37 -3.60
CA ALA A 3 -3.72 16.98 -4.08
C ALA A 3 -3.63 15.48 -4.38
N ASP A 4 -4.25 14.64 -3.54
CA ASP A 4 -4.29 13.19 -3.76
C ASP A 4 -5.02 12.80 -5.06
N ARG A 5 -6.06 13.56 -5.44
CA ARG A 5 -6.81 13.32 -6.68
C ARG A 5 -5.95 13.54 -7.93
N TRP A 6 -5.04 14.51 -7.89
CA TRP A 6 -4.19 14.87 -9.02
C TRP A 6 -2.82 14.18 -8.99
N ALA A 7 -2.37 13.71 -7.83
CA ALA A 7 -1.06 13.09 -7.67
C ALA A 7 -0.90 11.84 -8.55
N VAL A 8 -1.91 10.97 -8.57
CA VAL A 8 -1.91 9.72 -9.34
C VAL A 8 -1.73 9.95 -10.84
N PRO A 9 -2.63 10.69 -11.54
CA PRO A 9 -2.48 10.89 -12.99
C PRO A 9 -1.19 11.64 -13.35
N LEU A 10 -0.75 12.58 -12.52
CA LEU A 10 0.46 13.36 -12.79
C LEU A 10 1.76 12.62 -12.47
N SER A 11 1.72 11.53 -11.71
CA SER A 11 2.91 10.74 -11.34
C SER A 11 3.55 9.99 -12.51
N HIS A 12 2.90 9.99 -13.68
CA HIS A 12 3.40 9.43 -14.93
C HIS A 12 3.74 10.50 -15.98
N ASP A 13 3.51 11.79 -15.69
CA ASP A 13 3.66 12.89 -16.64
C ASP A 13 4.70 13.91 -16.14
N PRO A 14 6.00 13.69 -16.44
CA PRO A 14 7.04 14.62 -16.03
C PRO A 14 6.96 15.96 -16.79
N GLU A 15 6.32 16.03 -17.96
CA GLU A 15 6.21 17.27 -18.74
C GLU A 15 5.26 18.25 -18.07
N THR A 16 4.06 17.79 -17.68
CA THR A 16 3.08 18.61 -16.96
C THR A 16 3.63 19.10 -15.61
N ILE A 17 4.46 18.29 -14.93
CA ILE A 17 5.13 18.73 -13.70
C ILE A 17 6.12 19.85 -13.95
N LEU A 18 6.91 19.73 -15.03
CA LEU A 18 7.86 20.78 -15.41
C LEU A 18 7.14 22.07 -15.81
N GLU A 19 5.94 21.99 -16.39
CA GLU A 19 5.07 23.15 -16.62
C GLU A 19 4.57 23.74 -15.31
N LEU A 20 4.13 22.92 -14.35
CA LEU A 20 3.73 23.36 -13.02
C LEU A 20 4.88 24.12 -12.32
N VAL A 21 6.11 23.60 -12.42
CA VAL A 21 7.32 24.28 -11.90
C VAL A 21 7.50 25.66 -12.55
N ASP A 22 7.27 25.80 -13.87
CA ASP A 22 7.36 27.10 -14.56
C ASP A 22 6.27 28.11 -14.12
N THR A 23 5.21 27.65 -13.46
CA THR A 23 4.17 28.53 -12.91
C THR A 23 4.47 29.05 -11.50
N LEU A 24 5.41 28.42 -10.76
CA LEU A 24 5.72 28.77 -9.37
C LEU A 24 6.16 30.23 -9.21
N SER A 25 6.87 30.78 -10.20
CA SER A 25 7.29 32.19 -10.22
C SER A 25 6.16 33.21 -10.46
N LYS A 26 4.96 32.74 -10.82
CA LYS A 26 3.83 33.57 -11.28
C LYS A 26 2.65 33.58 -10.31
N VAL A 27 2.65 32.70 -9.32
CA VAL A 27 1.58 32.56 -8.33
C VAL A 27 1.87 33.42 -7.10
N ASP A 28 0.82 33.73 -6.33
CA ASP A 28 0.99 34.35 -5.01
C ASP A 28 1.48 33.32 -3.98
N THR A 29 1.79 33.76 -2.75
CA THR A 29 2.34 32.88 -1.70
C THR A 29 1.42 31.69 -1.39
N ALA A 30 0.10 31.89 -1.37
CA ALA A 30 -0.84 30.81 -1.13
C ALA A 30 -0.85 29.80 -2.27
N GLY A 31 -0.84 30.26 -3.53
CA GLY A 31 -0.73 29.40 -4.70
C GLY A 31 0.61 28.67 -4.77
N PHE A 32 1.70 29.30 -4.32
CA PHE A 32 3.03 28.68 -4.23
C PHE A 32 3.01 27.49 -3.26
N ASP A 33 2.49 27.68 -2.05
CA ASP A 33 2.37 26.63 -1.03
C ASP A 33 1.49 25.47 -1.53
N ASP A 34 0.34 25.76 -2.14
CA ASP A 34 -0.55 24.75 -2.71
C ASP A 34 0.15 23.93 -3.82
N CYS A 35 0.90 24.59 -4.71
CA CYS A 35 1.66 23.90 -5.75
C CYS A 35 2.75 23.00 -5.16
N LEU A 36 3.46 23.43 -4.11
CA LEU A 36 4.46 22.60 -3.44
C LEU A 36 3.84 21.39 -2.71
N ILE A 37 2.64 21.55 -2.12
CA ILE A 37 1.88 20.44 -1.55
C ILE A 37 1.55 19.42 -2.64
N LEU A 38 1.03 19.88 -3.79
CA LEU A 38 0.74 19.01 -4.93
C LEU A 38 2.00 18.31 -5.44
N LEU A 39 3.09 19.04 -5.70
CA LEU A 39 4.36 18.50 -6.16
C LEU A 39 4.90 17.44 -5.19
N SER A 40 4.84 17.68 -3.89
CA SER A 40 5.24 16.70 -2.88
C SER A 40 4.41 15.42 -2.94
N ARG A 41 3.10 15.50 -3.19
CA ARG A 41 2.23 14.32 -3.34
C ARG A 41 2.48 13.59 -4.65
N ILE A 42 2.70 14.31 -5.76
CA ILE A 42 3.06 13.71 -7.05
C ILE A 42 4.39 12.95 -6.94
N LEU A 43 5.40 13.56 -6.31
CA LEU A 43 6.71 12.93 -6.10
C LEU A 43 6.62 11.69 -5.20
N ASP A 44 5.76 11.72 -4.17
CA ASP A 44 5.51 10.57 -3.30
C ASP A 44 4.88 9.41 -4.09
N GLU A 45 3.89 9.72 -4.92
CA GLU A 45 3.24 8.72 -5.79
C GLU A 45 4.21 8.17 -6.85
N ALA A 46 4.98 9.03 -7.52
CA ALA A 46 5.99 8.61 -8.49
C ALA A 46 7.08 7.75 -7.84
N ARG A 47 7.47 8.06 -6.60
CA ARG A 47 8.37 7.21 -5.80
C ARG A 47 7.73 5.85 -5.55
N MET A 48 6.45 5.79 -5.15
CA MET A 48 5.73 4.54 -4.93
C MET A 48 5.67 3.70 -6.21
N ASN A 49 5.40 4.31 -7.35
CA ASN A 49 5.43 3.67 -8.66
C ASN A 49 6.81 3.08 -8.98
N GLN A 50 7.88 3.84 -8.71
CA GLN A 50 9.24 3.36 -8.91
C GLN A 50 9.58 2.18 -8.00
N GLU A 51 9.18 2.23 -6.73
CA GLU A 51 9.41 1.15 -5.76
C GLU A 51 8.61 -0.12 -6.05
N ASN A 52 7.47 0.03 -6.73
CA ASN A 52 6.63 -1.08 -7.18
C ASN A 52 7.00 -1.56 -8.59
N GLU A 53 8.02 -0.96 -9.22
CA GLU A 53 8.48 -1.27 -10.58
C GLU A 53 7.37 -1.08 -11.65
N GLU A 54 6.48 -0.11 -11.43
CA GLU A 54 5.40 0.21 -12.37
C GLU A 54 5.96 0.76 -13.71
N PRO A 55 5.24 0.55 -14.83
CA PRO A 55 5.63 1.06 -16.15
C PRO A 55 5.92 2.57 -16.14
N GLY A 56 7.02 2.98 -16.79
CA GLY A 56 7.39 4.39 -16.96
C GLY A 56 7.95 5.11 -15.72
N ALA A 57 7.88 4.51 -14.53
CA ALA A 57 8.27 5.19 -13.28
C ALA A 57 9.75 5.58 -13.22
N SER A 58 10.65 4.80 -13.83
CA SER A 58 12.08 5.16 -13.93
C SER A 58 12.32 6.30 -14.91
N ASP A 59 11.60 6.31 -16.03
CA ASP A 59 11.76 7.34 -17.08
C ASP A 59 11.24 8.69 -16.57
N PHE A 60 10.19 8.68 -15.74
CA PHE A 60 9.65 9.85 -15.05
C PHE A 60 10.73 10.64 -14.32
N PHE A 61 11.46 10.01 -13.39
CA PHE A 61 12.49 10.70 -12.61
C PHE A 61 13.67 11.15 -13.45
N GLN A 62 14.02 10.39 -14.50
CA GLN A 62 15.08 10.79 -15.42
C GLN A 62 14.68 12.04 -16.22
N ALA A 63 13.46 12.09 -16.76
CA ALA A 63 12.94 13.23 -17.49
C ALA A 63 12.79 14.46 -16.59
N LEU A 64 12.24 14.29 -15.39
CA LEU A 64 12.09 15.35 -14.40
C LEU A 64 13.44 15.94 -13.99
N ALA A 65 14.44 15.10 -13.68
CA ALA A 65 15.77 15.55 -13.32
C ALA A 65 16.44 16.33 -14.47
N ALA A 66 16.34 15.85 -15.71
CA ALA A 66 16.89 16.54 -16.87
C ALA A 66 16.20 17.90 -17.11
N GLY A 67 14.88 17.96 -16.98
CA GLY A 67 14.10 19.19 -17.17
C GLY A 67 14.33 20.22 -16.07
N LEU A 68 14.55 19.79 -14.83
CA LEU A 68 14.92 20.66 -13.71
C LEU A 68 16.34 21.22 -13.90
N ALA A 69 17.30 20.38 -14.27
CA ALA A 69 18.68 20.80 -14.54
C ALA A 69 18.73 21.88 -15.63
N GLN A 70 17.98 21.71 -16.72
CA GLN A 70 17.89 22.72 -17.79
C GLN A 70 17.35 24.07 -17.29
N ARG A 71 16.37 24.06 -16.38
CA ARG A 71 15.76 25.28 -15.82
C ARG A 71 16.71 25.99 -14.86
N THR A 72 17.44 25.24 -14.04
CA THR A 72 18.51 25.78 -13.20
C THR A 72 19.62 26.41 -14.05
N GLU A 73 20.10 25.72 -15.09
CA GLU A 73 21.15 26.23 -15.99
C GLU A 73 20.72 27.48 -16.76
N SER A 74 19.41 27.61 -17.04
CA SER A 74 18.84 28.77 -17.72
C SER A 74 18.47 29.92 -16.77
N GLU A 75 18.83 29.83 -15.48
CA GLU A 75 18.48 30.80 -14.43
C GLU A 75 16.96 31.08 -14.34
N LYS A 76 16.13 30.07 -14.66
CA LYS A 76 14.67 30.17 -14.60
C LYS A 76 14.08 29.88 -13.21
N LEU A 77 14.88 29.27 -12.33
CA LEU A 77 14.50 28.95 -10.95
C LEU A 77 15.28 29.87 -10.02
N ASP A 78 14.56 30.62 -9.21
CA ASP A 78 15.18 31.39 -8.12
C ASP A 78 15.43 30.50 -6.89
N ALA A 79 16.11 31.08 -5.88
CA ALA A 79 16.48 30.35 -4.67
C ALA A 79 15.28 29.90 -3.84
N GLU A 80 14.17 30.64 -3.85
CA GLU A 80 12.94 30.31 -3.11
C GLU A 80 12.24 29.10 -3.74
N ILE A 81 12.14 29.07 -5.07
CA ILE A 81 11.62 27.93 -5.83
C ILE A 81 12.51 26.70 -5.62
N CYS A 82 13.83 26.83 -5.78
CA CYS A 82 14.77 25.74 -5.56
C CYS A 82 14.64 25.15 -4.15
N PHE A 83 14.54 26.01 -3.13
CA PHE A 83 14.33 25.60 -1.74
C PHE A 83 13.02 24.83 -1.57
N GLY A 84 11.90 25.38 -2.08
CA GLY A 84 10.60 24.73 -2.03
C GLY A 84 10.57 23.36 -2.71
N LEU A 85 11.24 23.23 -3.86
CA LEU A 85 11.39 21.96 -4.57
C LEU A 85 12.22 20.95 -3.75
N CYS A 86 13.32 21.37 -3.14
CA CYS A 86 14.08 20.50 -2.23
C CYS A 86 13.21 19.98 -1.09
N GLN A 87 12.37 20.83 -0.48
CA GLN A 87 11.42 20.40 0.55
C GLN A 87 10.42 19.38 0.02
N ALA A 88 9.86 19.58 -1.18
CA ALA A 88 8.92 18.64 -1.80
C ALA A 88 9.56 17.26 -2.02
N TYR A 89 10.80 17.20 -2.54
CA TYR A 89 11.55 15.96 -2.67
C TYR A 89 11.77 15.28 -1.31
N LEU A 90 12.22 16.03 -0.30
CA LEU A 90 12.52 15.47 1.02
C LEU A 90 11.26 14.94 1.72
N ARG A 91 10.13 15.64 1.61
CA ARG A 91 8.81 15.22 2.13
C ARG A 91 8.29 13.97 1.43
N ALA A 92 8.55 13.83 0.13
CA ALA A 92 8.28 12.61 -0.62
C ALA A 92 9.26 11.45 -0.30
N GLY A 93 10.23 11.65 0.61
CA GLY A 93 11.22 10.63 0.96
C GLY A 93 12.32 10.43 -0.09
N LEU A 94 12.48 11.39 -1.00
CA LEU A 94 13.48 11.39 -2.07
C LEU A 94 14.71 12.21 -1.70
N THR A 95 15.79 12.04 -2.48
CA THR A 95 16.98 12.90 -2.41
C THR A 95 16.82 14.03 -3.43
N PRO A 96 16.89 15.30 -3.02
CA PRO A 96 16.85 16.42 -3.95
C PRO A 96 18.02 16.36 -4.95
N PRO A 97 17.79 16.67 -6.24
CA PRO A 97 18.87 16.86 -7.21
C PRO A 97 19.84 17.96 -6.76
N ASP A 98 21.15 17.72 -6.92
CA ASP A 98 22.20 18.65 -6.47
C ASP A 98 22.09 20.04 -7.11
N GLN A 99 21.54 20.13 -8.33
CA GLN A 99 21.34 21.39 -9.04
C GLN A 99 20.32 22.30 -8.35
N LEU A 100 19.39 21.74 -7.56
CA LEU A 100 18.41 22.52 -6.79
C LEU A 100 18.96 22.96 -5.43
N ARG A 101 20.09 22.41 -4.98
CA ARG A 101 20.65 22.65 -3.64
C ARG A 101 21.44 23.96 -3.59
N THR A 102 20.75 25.06 -3.85
CA THR A 102 21.27 26.43 -3.81
C THR A 102 20.88 27.03 -2.46
N ALA A 103 21.82 27.04 -1.51
CA ALA A 103 21.54 27.54 -0.16
C ALA A 103 20.93 28.97 -0.21
N PRO A 104 19.99 29.33 0.69
CA PRO A 104 19.51 30.70 0.79
C PRO A 104 20.68 31.66 1.08
N ASP A 105 20.58 32.92 0.65
CA ASP A 105 21.63 33.95 0.84
C ASP A 105 22.17 34.07 2.28
N ALA A 106 21.34 33.71 3.28
CA ALA A 106 21.72 33.65 4.69
C ALA A 106 22.82 32.62 5.03
N PHE A 107 23.13 31.71 4.10
CA PHE A 107 24.07 30.59 4.27
C PHE A 107 25.18 30.59 3.21
N GLU A 108 25.36 31.68 2.45
CA GLU A 108 26.43 31.77 1.43
C GLU A 108 27.80 31.39 2.00
N ALA A 109 28.42 30.38 1.37
CA ALA A 109 29.79 30.00 1.63
C ALA A 109 30.72 31.06 1.02
N LEU A 110 31.59 31.64 1.85
CA LEU A 110 32.71 32.48 1.39
C LEU A 110 33.66 31.66 0.49
N PRO A 111 34.43 32.32 -0.40
CA PRO A 111 35.37 31.63 -1.30
C PRO A 111 36.39 30.77 -0.55
N GLY A 112 36.82 29.69 -1.21
CA GLY A 112 37.59 28.58 -0.63
C GLY A 112 38.83 28.94 0.21
N ASP A 113 39.06 28.07 1.20
CA ASP A 113 40.09 28.03 2.27
C ASP A 113 39.73 28.61 3.66
N GLU A 114 38.57 29.23 3.85
CA GLU A 114 38.10 29.58 5.20
C GLU A 114 37.06 28.56 5.72
N THR A 115 37.27 28.06 6.96
CA THR A 115 36.23 27.30 7.68
C THR A 115 34.96 28.17 7.72
N PRO A 116 33.80 27.68 7.23
CA PRO A 116 32.60 28.48 7.17
C PRO A 116 32.28 29.04 8.55
N LYS A 117 32.12 30.38 8.65
CA LYS A 117 31.44 30.96 9.81
C LYS A 117 30.00 30.52 9.71
N LEU A 118 29.72 29.35 10.26
CA LEU A 118 28.36 28.86 10.42
C LEU A 118 27.56 29.96 11.14
N PRO A 119 26.35 30.29 10.66
CA PRO A 119 25.45 31.15 11.41
C PRO A 119 25.25 30.58 12.82
N ASP A 120 24.86 31.41 13.78
CA ASP A 120 24.64 30.98 15.16
C ASP A 120 23.68 29.78 15.19
N VAL A 121 24.26 28.59 15.33
CA VAL A 121 23.57 27.31 15.20
C VAL A 121 22.51 27.17 16.29
N ALA A 122 22.78 27.72 17.48
CA ALA A 122 21.81 27.77 18.58
C ALA A 122 20.63 28.69 18.22
N GLY A 123 20.90 29.88 17.66
CA GLY A 123 19.87 30.80 17.19
C GLY A 123 19.02 30.27 16.03
N LEU A 124 19.62 29.51 15.11
CA LEU A 124 18.91 28.83 14.01
C LEU A 124 18.04 27.67 14.50
N ALA A 125 18.53 26.89 15.46
CA ALA A 125 17.76 25.81 16.08
C ALA A 125 16.59 26.34 16.94
N GLU A 126 16.74 27.52 17.57
CA GLU A 126 15.66 28.21 18.29
C GLU A 126 14.57 28.75 17.35
N GLY A 127 14.94 29.25 16.17
CA GLY A 127 13.99 29.82 15.20
C GLY A 127 13.22 28.79 14.36
N LEU A 128 13.81 27.63 14.10
CA LEU A 128 13.23 26.62 13.19
C LEU A 128 12.28 25.63 13.87
N VAL A 129 12.27 25.58 15.20
CA VAL A 129 11.66 24.45 15.92
C VAL A 129 10.88 24.94 17.14
N PRO A 130 9.53 24.82 17.12
CA PRO A 130 8.67 25.28 18.21
C PRO A 130 9.06 24.69 19.58
N ASP A 131 8.84 25.47 20.64
CA ASP A 131 8.96 24.99 22.00
C ASP A 131 8.06 23.78 22.24
N GLY A 132 8.65 22.69 22.75
CA GLY A 132 7.95 21.43 23.01
C GLY A 132 7.93 20.41 21.87
N ALA A 133 8.55 20.71 20.72
CA ALA A 133 8.72 19.73 19.64
C ALA A 133 9.56 18.52 20.09
N THR A 134 9.20 17.33 19.60
CA THR A 134 9.99 16.11 19.85
C THR A 134 11.31 16.14 19.06
N PRO A 135 12.33 15.35 19.47
CA PRO A 135 13.55 15.19 18.68
C PRO A 135 13.30 14.74 17.24
N PHE A 136 12.33 13.85 17.00
CA PHE A 136 11.96 13.42 15.64
C PHE A 136 11.32 14.56 14.82
N GLN A 137 10.41 15.34 15.40
CA GLN A 137 9.82 16.51 14.73
C GLN A 137 10.89 17.56 14.40
N THR A 138 11.85 17.74 15.31
CA THR A 138 13.01 18.62 15.11
C THR A 138 13.88 18.11 13.97
N TYR A 139 14.16 16.81 13.91
CA TYR A 139 14.86 16.17 12.80
C TYR A 139 14.13 16.41 11.46
N ALA A 140 12.82 16.16 11.40
CA ALA A 140 12.04 16.32 10.16
C ALA A 140 12.10 17.76 9.63
N GLY A 141 11.89 18.76 10.50
CA GLY A 141 11.98 20.16 10.12
C GLY A 141 13.40 20.59 9.71
N LEU A 142 14.42 20.16 10.47
CA LEU A 142 15.80 20.50 10.16
C LEU A 142 16.28 19.83 8.87
N ARG A 143 15.85 18.58 8.61
CA ARG A 143 16.18 17.82 7.40
C ARG A 143 15.78 18.58 6.14
N GLU A 144 14.59 19.19 6.12
CA GLU A 144 14.11 20.01 5.01
C GLU A 144 15.04 21.21 4.74
N VAL A 145 15.48 21.88 5.81
CA VAL A 145 16.35 23.06 5.70
C VAL A 145 17.76 22.67 5.24
N VAL A 146 18.38 21.67 5.87
CA VAL A 146 19.75 21.26 5.55
C VAL A 146 19.83 20.50 4.23
N GLY A 147 18.75 19.87 3.77
CA GLY A 147 18.69 19.18 2.50
C GLY A 147 18.57 20.11 1.29
N ALA A 148 18.16 21.36 1.49
CA ALA A 148 18.20 22.39 0.46
C ALA A 148 19.58 23.09 0.36
N MET A 149 20.47 22.90 1.34
CA MET A 149 21.83 23.43 1.30
C MET A 149 22.72 22.58 0.39
N SER A 150 23.78 23.19 -0.15
CA SER A 150 24.81 22.46 -0.87
C SER A 150 25.48 21.40 0.01
N ALA A 151 25.99 20.34 -0.60
CA ALA A 151 26.55 19.19 0.12
C ALA A 151 27.63 19.56 1.15
N GLN A 152 28.50 20.52 0.78
CA GLN A 152 29.56 21.00 1.64
C GLN A 152 29.01 21.73 2.88
N VAL A 153 27.98 22.54 2.70
CA VAL A 153 27.36 23.32 3.78
C VAL A 153 26.56 22.40 4.70
N THR A 154 25.77 21.47 4.16
CA THR A 154 25.05 20.44 4.92
C THR A 154 26.02 19.65 5.81
N THR A 155 27.13 19.19 5.23
CA THR A 155 28.16 18.43 5.95
C THR A 155 28.75 19.25 7.10
N ALA A 156 29.21 20.47 6.82
CA ALA A 156 29.81 21.35 7.83
C ALA A 156 28.81 21.68 8.94
N PHE A 157 27.57 22.00 8.59
CA PHE A 157 26.52 22.35 9.53
C PHE A 157 26.20 21.19 10.47
N LEU A 158 25.85 20.01 9.95
CA LEU A 158 25.48 18.86 10.77
C LEU A 158 26.63 18.38 11.65
N THR A 159 27.85 18.29 11.10
CA THR A 159 29.03 17.86 11.86
C THR A 159 29.32 18.79 13.04
N GLN A 160 29.32 20.11 12.84
CA GLN A 160 29.59 21.07 13.91
C GLN A 160 28.47 21.11 14.95
N THR A 161 27.21 21.10 14.48
CA THR A 161 26.04 21.19 15.36
C THR A 161 25.94 20.00 16.32
N ILE A 162 26.18 18.79 15.85
CA ILE A 162 26.23 17.59 16.70
C ILE A 162 27.50 17.61 17.58
N GLY A 163 28.64 18.01 17.01
CA GLY A 163 29.94 18.02 17.70
C GLY A 163 30.03 18.99 18.90
N GLN A 164 29.25 20.07 18.90
CA GLN A 164 29.16 21.00 20.03
C GLN A 164 28.60 20.36 21.30
N GLY A 165 27.81 19.29 21.16
CA GLY A 165 27.26 18.54 22.29
C GLY A 165 26.08 19.18 22.99
N ASP A 166 25.36 20.07 22.31
CA ASP A 166 24.03 20.48 22.77
C ASP A 166 23.10 19.25 22.86
N PRO A 167 22.47 18.96 24.01
CA PRO A 167 21.67 17.74 24.19
C PRO A 167 20.51 17.60 23.20
N ARG A 168 19.89 18.71 22.77
CA ARG A 168 18.80 18.69 21.78
C ARG A 168 19.34 18.27 20.42
N MET A 169 20.46 18.85 20.01
CA MET A 169 21.10 18.52 18.73
C MET A 169 21.74 17.14 18.71
N VAL A 170 22.25 16.65 19.83
CA VAL A 170 22.67 15.25 20.00
C VAL A 170 21.48 14.31 19.82
N ALA A 171 20.33 14.64 20.42
CA ALA A 171 19.11 13.83 20.29
C ALA A 171 18.61 13.77 18.84
N VAL A 172 18.69 14.89 18.10
CA VAL A 172 18.35 15.01 16.68
C VAL A 172 19.34 14.27 15.79
N GLY A 173 20.64 14.39 16.07
CA GLY A 173 21.71 13.76 15.30
C GLY A 173 21.55 12.24 15.17
N ARG A 174 20.94 11.57 16.17
CA ARG A 174 20.66 10.13 16.12
C ARG A 174 19.76 9.75 14.95
N TYR A 175 18.78 10.59 14.61
CA TYR A 175 17.90 10.35 13.46
C TYR A 175 18.65 10.54 12.14
N PHE A 176 19.55 11.53 12.07
CA PHE A 176 20.41 11.72 10.91
C PHE A 176 21.36 10.56 10.64
N LEU A 177 21.74 9.76 11.65
CA LEU A 177 22.49 8.52 11.41
C LEU A 177 21.72 7.54 10.52
N LEU A 178 20.39 7.57 10.55
CA LEU A 178 19.51 6.72 9.76
C LEU A 178 18.87 7.45 8.56
N ASP A 179 19.33 8.66 8.24
CA ASP A 179 18.76 9.42 7.12
C ASP A 179 18.94 8.65 5.80
N PRO A 180 17.95 8.60 4.89
CA PRO A 180 18.15 7.97 3.58
C PRO A 180 19.27 8.62 2.74
N VAL A 181 19.57 9.92 2.94
CA VAL A 181 20.64 10.64 2.25
C VAL A 181 21.99 10.31 2.90
N ALA A 182 22.87 9.64 2.16
CA ALA A 182 24.17 9.18 2.65
C ALA A 182 25.05 10.30 3.21
N GLU A 183 25.08 11.44 2.52
CA GLU A 183 25.83 12.63 2.95
C GLU A 183 25.42 13.12 4.34
N MET A 184 24.12 13.13 4.65
CA MET A 184 23.63 13.54 5.97
C MET A 184 24.02 12.53 7.06
N ARG A 185 24.00 11.23 6.73
CA ARG A 185 24.48 10.17 7.65
C ARG A 185 25.97 10.33 7.94
N ASP A 186 26.79 10.54 6.92
CA ASP A 186 28.24 10.68 7.05
C ASP A 186 28.58 11.93 7.87
N ALA A 187 27.86 13.03 7.64
CA ALA A 187 28.00 14.25 8.43
C ALA A 187 27.62 14.06 9.90
N ALA A 188 26.59 13.26 10.18
CA ALA A 188 26.19 12.89 11.54
C ALA A 188 27.23 11.99 12.21
N ILE A 189 27.77 10.99 11.52
CA ILE A 189 28.87 10.14 12.00
C ILE A 189 30.08 11.00 12.38
N ALA A 190 30.47 11.94 11.52
CA ALA A 190 31.58 12.85 11.78
C ALA A 190 31.29 13.76 12.99
N GLY A 191 30.07 14.28 13.12
CA GLY A 191 29.65 15.10 14.25
C GLY A 191 29.69 14.35 15.58
N PHE A 192 29.20 13.11 15.61
CA PHE A 192 29.35 12.24 16.77
C PHE A 192 30.83 11.91 17.06
N GLY A 193 31.66 11.80 16.02
CA GLY A 193 33.12 11.69 16.15
C GLY A 193 33.74 12.87 16.92
N LEU A 194 33.32 14.10 16.63
CA LEU A 194 33.75 15.30 17.37
C LEU A 194 33.23 15.29 18.82
N LEU A 195 31.95 14.94 19.02
CA LEU A 195 31.34 14.82 20.35
C LEU A 195 32.08 13.80 21.23
N ALA A 196 32.45 12.67 20.64
CA ALA A 196 33.18 11.63 21.33
C ALA A 196 34.58 12.09 21.73
N GLN A 197 35.23 12.98 20.97
CA GLN A 197 36.54 13.54 21.34
C GLN A 197 36.43 14.44 22.58
N SER A 198 35.36 15.23 22.72
CA SER A 198 35.12 16.13 23.86
C SER A 198 34.60 15.46 25.14
N ALA A 199 34.38 14.12 25.12
CA ALA A 199 33.92 13.30 26.24
C ALA A 199 32.47 13.56 26.71
N ASN A 200 31.61 14.04 25.81
CA ASN A 200 30.19 14.34 26.08
C ASN A 200 29.24 13.19 25.67
N VAL A 201 29.69 11.93 25.74
CA VAL A 201 28.85 10.76 25.41
C VAL A 201 28.38 10.10 26.70
N ASP A 202 27.07 10.14 26.97
CA ASP A 202 26.47 9.48 28.12
C ASP A 202 26.10 8.01 27.82
N ALA A 203 25.63 7.29 28.84
CA ALA A 203 25.31 5.86 28.71
C ALA A 203 24.08 5.60 27.82
N ALA A 204 23.12 6.54 27.77
CA ALA A 204 21.93 6.41 26.94
C ALA A 204 22.28 6.57 25.45
N LEU A 205 23.05 7.61 25.12
CA LEU A 205 23.56 7.81 23.77
C LEU A 205 24.46 6.66 23.32
N LEU A 206 25.35 6.18 24.18
CA LEU A 206 26.19 5.03 23.83
C LEU A 206 25.34 3.78 23.51
N SER A 207 24.28 3.53 24.27
CA SER A 207 23.35 2.42 23.98
C SER A 207 22.70 2.56 22.60
N ASP A 208 22.24 3.77 22.25
CA ASP A 208 21.65 4.06 20.94
C ASP A 208 22.68 3.84 19.82
N LEU A 209 23.92 4.30 19.99
CA LEU A 209 24.98 4.15 18.98
C LEU A 209 25.36 2.67 18.75
N ILE A 210 25.41 1.86 19.83
CA ILE A 210 25.64 0.41 19.73
C ILE A 210 24.51 -0.28 18.98
N LEU A 211 23.27 0.19 19.12
CA LEU A 211 22.13 -0.34 18.40
C LEU A 211 22.17 0.07 16.92
N ILE A 212 22.28 1.37 16.66
CA ILE A 212 22.28 1.96 15.32
C ILE A 212 23.39 1.39 14.44
N ARG A 213 24.58 1.11 14.99
CA ARG A 213 25.70 0.55 14.19
C ARG A 213 25.29 -0.73 13.45
N ASN A 214 24.39 -1.54 14.02
CA ASN A 214 23.96 -2.78 13.40
C ASN A 214 22.97 -2.53 12.26
N TRP A 215 22.42 -1.34 12.13
CA TRP A 215 21.41 -0.97 11.15
C TRP A 215 21.97 -0.10 10.02
N LEU A 216 23.28 0.14 10.00
CA LEU A 216 23.98 0.93 8.98
C LEU A 216 24.77 0.03 8.02
N PRO A 217 24.80 0.37 6.71
CA PRO A 217 25.68 -0.29 5.74
C PRO A 217 27.17 -0.24 6.10
N ASP A 218 27.63 0.88 6.68
CA ASP A 218 29.00 1.05 7.21
C ASP A 218 29.00 1.24 8.72
N GLY A 219 28.39 0.31 9.46
CA GLY A 219 28.35 0.33 10.92
C GLY A 219 29.72 0.43 11.60
N ASN A 220 30.79 -0.02 10.93
CA ASN A 220 32.16 0.05 11.42
C ASN A 220 32.63 1.50 11.62
N ALA A 221 32.07 2.47 10.88
CA ALA A 221 32.36 3.88 11.06
C ALA A 221 32.02 4.36 12.49
N LEU A 222 31.03 3.74 13.15
CA LEU A 222 30.68 4.01 14.55
C LEU A 222 31.53 3.24 15.57
N ASP A 223 32.20 2.14 15.20
CA ASP A 223 32.92 1.29 16.15
C ASP A 223 34.11 2.00 16.81
N THR A 224 34.81 2.86 16.06
CA THR A 224 35.92 3.68 16.59
C THR A 224 35.42 4.61 17.69
N LEU A 225 34.26 5.23 17.45
CA LEU A 225 33.60 6.09 18.42
C LEU A 225 33.15 5.32 19.65
N ILE A 226 32.43 4.21 19.45
CA ILE A 226 31.91 3.37 20.53
C ILE A 226 33.04 2.90 21.43
N THR A 227 34.15 2.47 20.83
CA THR A 227 35.36 2.06 21.55
C THR A 227 35.96 3.22 22.36
N ALA A 228 36.01 4.42 21.78
CA ALA A 228 36.51 5.62 22.48
C ALA A 228 35.63 6.01 23.67
N ALA A 229 34.30 5.94 23.51
CA ALA A 229 33.33 6.20 24.57
C ALA A 229 33.45 5.16 25.70
N LEU A 230 33.47 3.86 25.38
CA LEU A 230 33.59 2.76 26.35
C LEU A 230 34.86 2.88 27.23
N ARG A 231 35.99 3.28 26.64
CA ARG A 231 37.27 3.48 27.37
C ARG A 231 37.20 4.58 28.42
N ARG A 232 36.23 5.49 28.34
CA ARG A 232 36.09 6.65 29.22
C ARG A 232 35.03 6.45 30.31
N GLU A 233 34.43 5.26 30.38
CA GLU A 233 33.40 4.89 31.36
C GLU A 233 32.25 5.92 31.42
N PRO A 234 31.40 5.98 30.38
CA PRO A 234 30.35 6.99 30.28
C PRO A 234 29.43 6.91 31.50
N SER A 235 29.21 8.05 32.12
CA SER A 235 28.38 8.19 33.33
C SER A 235 27.35 9.29 33.12
N GLY A 236 26.16 9.11 33.69
CA GLY A 236 25.01 9.97 33.42
C GLY A 236 24.09 9.43 32.34
N GLY A 237 22.94 10.10 32.18
CA GLY A 237 21.81 9.62 31.39
C GLY A 237 20.91 8.67 32.18
N THR A 238 19.59 8.85 32.05
CA THR A 238 18.61 7.91 32.60
C THR A 238 18.04 7.08 31.47
N VAL A 239 18.34 5.77 31.46
CA VAL A 239 17.67 4.83 30.55
C VAL A 239 16.18 4.85 30.89
N PRO A 240 15.30 5.23 29.95
CA PRO A 240 13.86 5.26 30.22
C PRO A 240 13.37 3.87 30.64
N ARG A 241 12.35 3.83 31.51
CA ARG A 241 11.69 2.55 31.81
C ARG A 241 11.20 1.91 30.50
N PRO A 242 11.29 0.57 30.38
CA PRO A 242 10.83 -0.12 29.19
C PRO A 242 9.33 0.10 29.00
N TRP A 243 8.91 0.11 27.74
CA TRP A 243 7.49 0.09 27.39
C TRP A 243 6.90 -1.28 27.74
N GLN A 244 5.64 -1.27 28.18
CA GLN A 244 4.84 -2.46 28.22
C GLN A 244 4.13 -2.62 26.89
N LEU A 245 4.47 -3.70 26.18
CA LEU A 245 3.84 -4.11 24.94
C LEU A 245 2.65 -5.03 25.27
N HIS A 246 1.44 -4.54 25.07
CA HIS A 246 0.20 -5.25 25.44
C HIS A 246 -0.31 -6.17 24.34
N ARG A 247 -0.10 -5.79 23.08
CA ARG A 247 -0.61 -6.48 21.91
C ARG A 247 0.31 -6.21 20.72
N VAL A 248 0.52 -7.22 19.89
CA VAL A 248 1.21 -7.10 18.61
C VAL A 248 0.27 -7.57 17.53
N MET A 249 0.18 -6.79 16.46
CA MET A 249 -0.64 -7.11 15.32
C MET A 249 0.17 -6.96 14.04
N THR A 250 -0.13 -7.76 13.03
CA THR A 250 0.51 -7.63 11.73
C THR A 250 -0.41 -8.01 10.59
N SER A 251 -0.31 -7.34 9.44
CA SER A 251 -0.90 -7.85 8.20
C SER A 251 -0.06 -9.04 7.69
N LEU A 252 -0.63 -9.86 6.81
CA LEU A 252 0.18 -10.66 5.89
C LEU A 252 0.89 -9.74 4.88
N PRO A 253 1.98 -10.19 4.24
CA PRO A 253 2.58 -9.44 3.13
C PRO A 253 1.63 -9.40 1.92
N ASP A 254 1.50 -8.22 1.32
CA ASP A 254 0.84 -8.04 0.03
C ASP A 254 1.70 -8.54 -1.15
N GLY A 255 1.22 -8.39 -2.38
CA GLY A 255 1.94 -8.82 -3.58
C GLY A 255 3.25 -8.05 -3.81
N THR A 256 3.35 -6.82 -3.30
CA THR A 256 4.58 -6.00 -3.32
C THR A 256 5.56 -6.39 -2.21
N GLY A 257 5.17 -7.28 -1.29
CA GLY A 257 5.95 -7.65 -0.13
C GLY A 257 5.86 -6.64 1.02
N SER A 258 4.91 -5.70 0.97
CA SER A 258 4.67 -4.73 2.04
C SER A 258 3.85 -5.36 3.17
N GLN A 259 4.18 -5.01 4.40
CA GLN A 259 3.60 -5.60 5.60
C GLN A 259 3.58 -4.59 6.75
N SER A 260 2.41 -4.39 7.34
CA SER A 260 2.22 -3.49 8.49
C SER A 260 2.36 -4.26 9.80
N VAL A 261 3.13 -3.73 10.74
CA VAL A 261 3.32 -4.25 12.11
C VAL A 261 2.95 -3.18 13.12
N LEU A 262 2.07 -3.50 14.07
CA LEU A 262 1.57 -2.59 15.10
C LEU A 262 1.80 -3.12 16.51
N GLY A 263 2.10 -2.21 17.43
CA GLY A 263 2.30 -2.49 18.86
C GLY A 263 1.45 -1.58 19.74
N VAL A 264 0.58 -2.16 20.54
CA VAL A 264 -0.21 -1.42 21.53
C VAL A 264 0.62 -1.29 22.81
N CYS A 265 1.09 -0.09 23.11
CA CYS A 265 2.12 0.13 24.12
C CYS A 265 1.67 1.07 25.24
N SER A 266 2.25 0.92 26.43
CA SER A 266 2.15 1.93 27.49
C SER A 266 3.40 2.04 28.35
N ARG A 267 3.65 3.21 28.90
CA ARG A 267 4.72 3.46 29.87
C ARG A 267 4.20 4.39 30.97
N GLY A 268 3.88 3.82 32.14
CA GLY A 268 3.20 4.57 33.20
C GLY A 268 1.80 5.00 32.75
N SER A 269 1.52 6.31 32.79
CA SER A 269 0.26 6.89 32.28
C SER A 269 0.26 7.12 30.77
N THR A 270 1.42 7.14 30.12
CA THR A 270 1.55 7.37 28.68
C THR A 270 1.13 6.13 27.89
N ARG A 271 0.36 6.35 26.81
CA ARG A 271 -0.12 5.32 25.89
C ARG A 271 0.21 5.71 24.47
N ALA A 272 0.48 4.72 23.63
CA ALA A 272 0.75 4.93 22.22
C ALA A 272 0.50 3.66 21.41
N VAL A 273 0.32 3.83 20.11
CA VAL A 273 0.41 2.74 19.12
C VAL A 273 1.71 2.95 18.36
N ALA A 274 2.62 1.97 18.43
CA ALA A 274 3.81 1.94 17.59
C ALA A 274 3.44 1.28 16.25
N ALA A 275 3.83 1.88 15.14
CA ALA A 275 3.60 1.35 13.80
C ALA A 275 4.95 1.21 13.07
N ALA A 276 5.11 0.14 12.30
CA ALA A 276 6.22 -0.07 11.39
C ALA A 276 5.74 -0.78 10.12
N MET A 277 6.35 -0.45 8.99
CA MET A 277 6.11 -1.07 7.69
C MET A 277 7.37 -1.76 7.21
N ILE A 278 7.28 -3.07 6.97
CA ILE A 278 8.33 -3.85 6.31
C ILE A 278 7.98 -3.93 4.83
N LYS A 279 8.91 -3.54 3.95
CA LYS A 279 8.74 -3.67 2.50
C LYS A 279 9.91 -4.48 1.92
N GLU A 280 9.59 -5.47 1.09
CA GLU A 280 10.62 -6.26 0.41
C GLU A 280 11.54 -5.33 -0.39
N GLY A 281 12.83 -5.59 -0.29
CA GLY A 281 13.87 -4.79 -0.94
C GLY A 281 14.26 -3.52 -0.20
N HIS A 282 13.47 -3.08 0.78
CA HIS A 282 13.68 -1.81 1.49
C HIS A 282 13.90 -2.01 2.99
N GLY A 283 13.61 -3.20 3.52
CA GLY A 283 13.65 -3.47 4.95
C GLY A 283 12.52 -2.78 5.69
N ILE A 284 12.83 -2.00 6.73
CA ILE A 284 11.84 -1.25 7.51
C ILE A 284 11.69 0.14 6.88
N LYS A 285 10.66 0.28 6.04
CA LYS A 285 10.44 1.43 5.16
C LYS A 285 9.85 2.62 5.90
N ASP A 286 8.92 2.37 6.81
CA ASP A 286 8.27 3.40 7.62
C ASP A 286 8.11 2.93 9.07
N ALA A 287 8.18 3.86 10.02
CA ALA A 287 8.00 3.60 11.43
C ALA A 287 7.70 4.90 12.18
N TYR A 288 6.61 4.92 12.93
CA TYR A 288 6.18 6.09 13.69
C TYR A 288 5.38 5.70 14.93
N VAL A 289 5.26 6.66 15.85
CA VAL A 289 4.52 6.50 17.10
C VAL A 289 3.28 7.37 17.05
N ILE A 290 2.11 6.76 17.24
CA ILE A 290 0.83 7.44 17.38
C ILE A 290 0.58 7.64 18.88
N PRO A 291 0.78 8.86 19.44
CA PRO A 291 0.49 9.12 20.83
C PRO A 291 -1.01 9.00 21.10
N CYS A 292 -1.40 8.39 22.21
CA CYS A 292 -2.80 8.24 22.59
C CYS A 292 -3.09 9.02 23.88
N SER A 293 -4.14 9.84 23.83
CA SER A 293 -4.61 10.65 24.96
C SER A 293 -5.22 9.80 26.08
N SER A 294 -5.77 8.63 25.74
CA SER A 294 -6.43 7.72 26.67
C SER A 294 -6.42 6.27 26.19
N ARG A 295 -6.89 5.35 27.04
CA ARG A 295 -7.13 3.95 26.63
C ARG A 295 -8.23 3.83 25.57
N GLY A 296 -9.26 4.68 25.65
CA GLY A 296 -10.37 4.68 24.68
C GLY A 296 -9.89 5.12 23.30
N ASP A 297 -9.06 6.16 23.26
CA ASP A 297 -8.40 6.67 22.05
C ASP A 297 -7.50 5.60 21.40
N GLN A 298 -6.63 4.97 22.21
CA GLN A 298 -5.80 3.84 21.77
C GLN A 298 -6.62 2.69 21.19
N LYS A 299 -7.78 2.39 21.79
CA LYS A 299 -8.69 1.36 21.30
C LYS A 299 -9.33 1.76 19.96
N SER A 300 -9.80 3.01 19.84
CA SER A 300 -10.42 3.53 18.61
C SER A 300 -9.46 3.49 17.42
N ILE A 301 -8.20 3.88 17.61
CA ILE A 301 -7.16 3.82 16.57
C ILE A 301 -6.95 2.38 16.10
N VAL A 302 -6.84 1.43 17.03
CA VAL A 302 -6.68 0.01 16.69
C VAL A 302 -7.91 -0.53 15.95
N GLU A 303 -9.12 -0.18 16.38
CA GLU A 303 -10.36 -0.61 15.72
C GLU A 303 -10.48 -0.06 14.29
N GLN A 304 -10.08 1.20 14.04
CA GLN A 304 -10.05 1.78 12.69
C GLN A 304 -9.08 1.04 11.77
N ILE A 305 -7.89 0.69 12.27
CA ILE A 305 -6.92 -0.06 11.45
C ILE A 305 -7.42 -1.47 11.15
N GLU A 306 -8.04 -2.15 12.13
CA GLU A 306 -8.64 -3.48 11.92
C GLU A 306 -9.86 -3.46 10.98
N GLN A 307 -10.52 -2.30 10.81
CA GLN A 307 -11.57 -2.12 9.80
C GLN A 307 -11.00 -1.91 8.40
N ALA A 308 -9.86 -1.23 8.28
CA ALA A 308 -9.22 -0.95 7.01
C ALA A 308 -8.44 -2.15 6.43
N MET A 309 -7.85 -2.99 7.29
CA MET A 309 -7.04 -4.14 6.85
C MET A 309 -7.15 -5.33 7.80
N THR A 310 -7.02 -6.53 7.24
CA THR A 310 -6.96 -7.77 8.03
C THR A 310 -5.66 -7.84 8.83
N MET A 311 -5.79 -7.91 10.15
CA MET A 311 -4.65 -7.99 11.07
C MET A 311 -4.64 -9.30 11.86
N HIS A 312 -3.47 -9.93 11.94
CA HIS A 312 -3.18 -11.13 12.73
C HIS A 312 -2.66 -10.73 14.11
N ASP A 313 -3.19 -11.35 15.15
CA ASP A 313 -2.78 -11.10 16.54
C ASP A 313 -1.64 -12.06 16.90
N VAL A 314 -0.40 -11.55 16.94
CA VAL A 314 0.80 -12.39 17.04
C VAL A 314 1.47 -12.27 18.39
N SER A 315 2.15 -13.33 18.81
CA SER A 315 3.01 -13.31 19.99
C SER A 315 4.19 -12.34 19.82
N PRO A 316 4.66 -11.65 20.89
CA PRO A 316 5.82 -10.74 20.80
C PRO A 316 7.11 -11.39 20.30
N SER A 317 7.26 -12.72 20.43
CA SER A 317 8.41 -13.46 19.90
C SER A 317 8.51 -13.43 18.37
N TYR A 318 7.44 -13.01 17.68
CA TYR A 318 7.43 -12.73 16.24
C TYR A 318 8.34 -11.55 15.84
N LEU A 319 8.48 -10.55 16.71
CA LEU A 319 9.07 -9.25 16.33
C LEU A 319 10.56 -9.35 16.01
N ALA A 320 11.33 -10.06 16.84
CA ALA A 320 12.77 -10.20 16.64
C ALA A 320 13.15 -10.85 15.29
N PRO A 321 12.58 -12.00 14.88
CA PRO A 321 12.86 -12.55 13.56
C PRO A 321 12.31 -11.67 12.43
N ALA A 322 11.10 -11.12 12.56
CA ALA A 322 10.51 -10.28 11.51
C ALA A 322 11.36 -9.05 11.19
N PHE A 323 11.76 -8.29 12.21
CA PHE A 323 12.60 -7.11 12.02
C PHE A 323 14.06 -7.47 11.73
N GLY A 324 14.58 -8.58 12.27
CA GLY A 324 15.91 -9.07 11.93
C GLY A 324 16.04 -9.36 10.43
N PHE A 325 15.09 -10.10 9.86
CA PHE A 325 15.08 -10.36 8.42
C PHE A 325 14.83 -9.09 7.60
N ALA A 326 13.93 -8.19 8.04
CA ALA A 326 13.70 -6.92 7.36
C ALA A 326 14.97 -6.04 7.30
N LEU A 327 15.66 -5.88 8.42
CA LEU A 327 16.92 -5.13 8.49
C LEU A 327 18.00 -5.75 7.59
N GLY A 328 18.12 -7.08 7.59
CA GLY A 328 19.07 -7.76 6.72
C GLY A 328 18.74 -7.65 5.24
N ASP A 329 17.46 -7.71 4.88
CA ASP A 329 16.96 -7.55 3.52
C ASP A 329 17.22 -6.13 2.97
N GLY A 330 16.99 -5.10 3.79
CA GLY A 330 17.29 -3.71 3.46
C GLY A 330 18.80 -3.47 3.28
N LEU A 331 19.61 -3.89 4.25
CA LEU A 331 21.07 -3.72 4.20
C LEU A 331 21.71 -4.45 3.01
N ALA A 332 21.22 -5.64 2.65
CA ALA A 332 21.70 -6.37 1.49
C ALA A 332 21.49 -5.62 0.16
N ARG A 333 20.58 -4.65 0.13
CA ARG A 333 20.30 -3.78 -1.02
C ARG A 333 20.74 -2.32 -0.81
N GLY A 334 21.53 -2.06 0.24
CA GLY A 334 22.03 -0.71 0.55
C GLY A 334 20.99 0.23 1.16
N ALA A 335 19.81 -0.26 1.52
CA ALA A 335 18.79 0.52 2.20
C ALA A 335 19.06 0.58 3.71
N VAL A 336 18.88 1.76 4.30
CA VAL A 336 18.87 1.98 5.76
C VAL A 336 17.45 1.91 6.29
N THR A 337 17.29 1.47 7.54
CA THR A 337 15.99 1.57 8.22
C THR A 337 15.58 3.04 8.38
N THR A 338 14.28 3.32 8.32
CA THR A 338 13.74 4.66 8.56
C THR A 338 14.14 5.24 9.93
N PRO A 339 14.42 6.56 10.04
CA PRO A 339 14.80 7.20 11.30
C PRO A 339 13.79 7.03 12.44
N GLY A 340 12.49 7.03 12.13
CA GLY A 340 11.44 6.87 13.15
C GLY A 340 11.46 5.51 13.85
N PHE A 341 12.19 4.53 13.30
CA PHE A 341 12.38 3.24 13.93
C PHE A 341 13.14 3.33 15.27
N LEU A 342 13.92 4.39 15.49
CA LEU A 342 14.56 4.65 16.79
C LEU A 342 13.57 4.78 17.95
N ASP A 343 12.40 5.35 17.70
CA ASP A 343 11.37 5.52 18.72
C ASP A 343 10.51 4.25 18.85
N VAL A 344 10.34 3.52 17.75
CA VAL A 344 9.49 2.33 17.66
C VAL A 344 10.18 1.07 18.20
N ALA A 345 11.49 0.87 17.96
CA ALA A 345 12.21 -0.32 18.40
C ALA A 345 12.18 -0.53 19.93
N PRO A 346 12.38 0.49 20.79
CA PRO A 346 12.21 0.34 22.23
C PRO A 346 10.78 0.01 22.65
N MET A 347 9.76 0.42 21.88
CA MET A 347 8.35 0.12 22.16
C MET A 347 8.01 -1.34 21.88
N PHE A 348 8.62 -1.90 20.84
CA PHE A 348 8.55 -3.32 20.52
C PHE A 348 9.46 -4.20 21.38
N GLY A 349 10.34 -3.62 22.19
CA GLY A 349 11.27 -4.36 23.03
C GLY A 349 12.39 -5.07 22.23
N ILE A 350 12.73 -4.54 21.06
CA ILE A 350 13.70 -5.12 20.10
C ILE A 350 14.99 -4.29 20.00
N GLY A 351 15.36 -3.60 21.07
CA GLY A 351 16.54 -2.73 21.12
C GLY A 351 17.89 -3.45 21.00
N ASP A 352 17.91 -4.76 20.75
CA ASP A 352 19.07 -5.61 20.52
C ASP A 352 18.96 -6.44 19.22
N VAL A 353 17.95 -6.16 18.38
CA VAL A 353 17.75 -6.92 17.14
C VAL A 353 18.93 -6.71 16.18
N THR A 354 19.47 -7.82 15.70
CA THR A 354 20.55 -7.84 14.70
C THR A 354 19.98 -8.22 13.33
N PRO A 355 20.50 -7.62 12.24
CA PRO A 355 20.12 -8.01 10.89
C PRO A 355 20.40 -9.49 10.63
N GLN A 356 19.42 -10.17 10.03
CA GLN A 356 19.52 -11.59 9.66
C GLN A 356 19.57 -11.73 8.15
N THR A 357 20.47 -12.57 7.67
CA THR A 357 20.66 -12.87 6.24
C THR A 357 20.20 -14.29 5.92
N GLY A 358 20.14 -14.65 4.63
CA GLY A 358 19.82 -16.02 4.18
C GLY A 358 18.46 -16.20 3.50
N GLY A 359 17.76 -15.12 3.17
CA GLY A 359 16.55 -15.14 2.35
C GLY A 359 15.40 -15.97 2.95
N HIS A 360 14.55 -16.54 2.08
CA HIS A 360 13.38 -17.30 2.52
C HIS A 360 13.73 -18.60 3.25
N ALA A 361 14.85 -19.26 2.89
CA ALA A 361 15.29 -20.48 3.56
C ALA A 361 15.60 -20.26 5.06
N ALA A 362 16.24 -19.14 5.40
CA ALA A 362 16.51 -18.76 6.79
C ALA A 362 15.23 -18.44 7.56
N ILE A 363 14.26 -17.79 6.90
CA ILE A 363 12.92 -17.57 7.48
C ILE A 363 12.26 -18.92 7.76
N LEU A 364 12.26 -19.86 6.82
CA LEU A 364 11.65 -21.18 7.00
C LEU A 364 12.31 -21.98 8.13
N ALA A 365 13.63 -21.89 8.29
CA ALA A 365 14.33 -22.51 9.42
C ALA A 365 13.90 -21.90 10.78
N THR A 366 13.53 -20.62 10.79
CA THR A 366 12.96 -19.96 11.98
C THR A 366 11.51 -20.38 12.23
N VAL A 367 10.72 -20.58 11.17
CA VAL A 367 9.32 -21.04 11.25
C VAL A 367 9.22 -22.47 11.79
N ASP A 368 10.08 -23.37 11.30
CA ASP A 368 10.05 -24.80 11.61
C ASP A 368 11.41 -25.29 12.18
N PRO A 369 11.79 -24.86 13.39
CA PRO A 369 13.09 -25.20 13.96
C PRO A 369 13.22 -26.68 14.33
N GLN A 370 12.09 -27.40 14.44
CA GLN A 370 12.05 -28.85 14.70
C GLN A 370 11.95 -29.70 13.43
N ALA A 371 11.93 -29.06 12.24
CA ALA A 371 11.78 -29.73 10.95
C ALA A 371 10.53 -30.64 10.88
N GLU A 372 9.43 -30.23 11.51
CA GLU A 372 8.13 -30.90 11.51
C GLU A 372 7.64 -31.17 10.08
N LEU A 373 7.81 -30.20 9.18
CA LEU A 373 7.37 -30.28 7.79
C LEU A 373 8.21 -31.30 6.98
N ALA A 374 9.51 -31.36 7.27
CA ALA A 374 10.41 -32.35 6.66
C ALA A 374 10.11 -33.78 7.14
N ALA A 375 9.66 -33.93 8.40
CA ALA A 375 9.27 -35.21 8.98
C ALA A 375 7.97 -35.80 8.40
N LEU A 376 7.16 -34.99 7.70
CA LEU A 376 5.94 -35.46 7.04
C LEU A 376 6.24 -36.38 5.84
N SER A 377 5.24 -37.17 5.43
CA SER A 377 5.30 -37.91 4.17
C SER A 377 5.15 -36.98 2.96
N ASP A 378 5.66 -37.38 1.80
CA ASP A 378 5.47 -36.66 0.53
C ASP A 378 3.99 -36.40 0.21
N ASN A 379 3.12 -37.37 0.52
CA ASN A 379 1.68 -37.24 0.33
C ASN A 379 1.08 -36.15 1.23
N HIS A 380 1.54 -36.05 2.47
CA HIS A 380 1.07 -35.00 3.39
C HIS A 380 1.58 -33.63 2.96
N ARG A 381 2.85 -33.49 2.60
CA ARG A 381 3.38 -32.23 2.02
C ARG A 381 2.63 -31.82 0.76
N SER A 382 2.34 -32.77 -0.13
CA SER A 382 1.57 -32.51 -1.35
C SER A 382 0.15 -32.03 -1.05
N ARG A 383 -0.49 -32.55 0.00
CA ARG A 383 -1.81 -32.08 0.45
C ARG A 383 -1.73 -30.67 1.04
N LEU A 384 -0.70 -30.35 1.82
CA LEU A 384 -0.47 -29.00 2.33
C LEU A 384 -0.32 -27.99 1.18
N ILE A 385 0.49 -28.30 0.17
CA ILE A 385 0.60 -27.46 -1.03
C ILE A 385 -0.75 -27.35 -1.75
N GLY A 386 -1.53 -28.44 -1.78
CA GLY A 386 -2.87 -28.46 -2.37
C GLY A 386 -3.88 -27.53 -1.70
N LYS A 387 -3.76 -27.27 -0.38
CA LYS A 387 -4.62 -26.32 0.35
C LYS A 387 -4.49 -24.89 -0.16
N SER A 388 -3.38 -24.54 -0.81
CA SER A 388 -3.17 -23.20 -1.38
C SER A 388 -4.18 -22.78 -2.44
N ARG A 389 -4.98 -23.72 -2.95
CA ARG A 389 -6.10 -23.46 -3.86
C ARG A 389 -7.18 -22.56 -3.24
N ASP A 390 -7.35 -22.64 -1.92
CA ASP A 390 -8.44 -21.97 -1.24
C ASP A 390 -8.00 -20.60 -0.67
N TRP A 391 -6.70 -20.26 -0.74
CA TRP A 391 -6.13 -19.05 -0.16
C TRP A 391 -6.76 -17.76 -0.68
N PHE A 392 -7.08 -17.69 -1.97
CA PHE A 392 -7.75 -16.52 -2.56
C PHE A 392 -9.14 -16.24 -1.97
N SER A 393 -9.77 -17.25 -1.37
CA SER A 393 -11.05 -17.11 -0.67
C SER A 393 -10.92 -16.99 0.85
N GLU A 394 -9.78 -17.39 1.40
CA GLU A 394 -9.53 -17.40 2.85
C GLU A 394 -8.81 -16.15 3.35
N HIS A 395 -8.05 -15.48 2.48
CA HIS A 395 -7.19 -14.36 2.84
C HIS A 395 -7.46 -13.16 1.93
N ASP A 396 -8.11 -12.12 2.45
CA ASP A 396 -8.44 -10.90 1.69
C ASP A 396 -7.21 -10.27 1.02
N ILE A 397 -6.03 -10.35 1.65
CA ILE A 397 -4.77 -9.80 1.12
C ILE A 397 -4.35 -10.41 -0.22
N SER A 398 -4.83 -11.61 -0.55
CA SER A 398 -4.43 -12.34 -1.75
C SER A 398 -4.91 -11.69 -3.05
N SER A 399 -5.92 -10.82 -3.01
CA SER A 399 -6.31 -10.00 -4.17
C SER A 399 -5.19 -9.07 -4.63
N SER A 400 -4.27 -8.71 -3.73
CA SER A 400 -3.06 -7.94 -4.07
C SER A 400 -1.94 -8.79 -4.68
N TRP A 401 -2.06 -10.12 -4.71
CA TRP A 401 -1.01 -11.01 -5.22
C TRP A 401 -1.08 -11.11 -6.75
N PHE A 402 -0.59 -10.07 -7.40
CA PHE A 402 -0.32 -10.01 -8.84
C PHE A 402 1.03 -9.36 -9.09
N ASP A 403 1.48 -9.38 -10.35
CA ASP A 403 2.71 -8.70 -10.78
C ASP A 403 2.39 -7.71 -11.89
N SER A 404 2.79 -6.46 -11.73
CA SER A 404 2.53 -5.35 -12.65
C SER A 404 3.81 -4.72 -13.21
N GLU A 405 4.95 -5.44 -13.16
CA GLU A 405 6.23 -4.86 -13.58
C GLU A 405 6.20 -4.36 -15.03
N ALA A 406 6.83 -3.20 -15.26
CA ALA A 406 7.03 -2.59 -16.57
C ALA A 406 7.39 -3.57 -17.70
N SER A 407 8.37 -4.45 -17.46
CA SER A 407 8.84 -5.40 -18.49
C SER A 407 7.79 -6.46 -18.84
N LEU A 408 6.98 -6.87 -17.86
CA LEU A 408 5.85 -7.77 -18.05
C LEU A 408 4.75 -7.07 -18.85
N MET A 409 4.38 -5.85 -18.45
CA MET A 409 3.31 -5.08 -19.13
C MET A 409 3.64 -4.86 -20.61
N ALA A 410 4.86 -4.40 -20.91
CA ALA A 410 5.33 -4.22 -22.28
C ALA A 410 5.38 -5.52 -23.10
N ALA A 411 5.60 -6.67 -22.44
CA ALA A 411 5.53 -7.97 -23.10
C ALA A 411 4.07 -8.39 -23.38
N LEU A 412 3.14 -8.07 -22.48
CA LEU A 412 1.72 -8.37 -22.60
C LEU A 412 0.98 -7.50 -23.62
N GLU A 413 1.42 -6.26 -23.83
CA GLU A 413 0.94 -5.40 -24.94
C GLU A 413 1.25 -6.04 -26.30
N LYS A 414 2.42 -6.67 -26.44
CA LYS A 414 2.83 -7.34 -27.69
C LYS A 414 2.15 -8.70 -27.89
N ALA A 415 1.41 -9.19 -26.90
CA ALA A 415 0.77 -10.49 -26.97
C ALA A 415 -0.51 -10.43 -27.82
N SER A 416 -0.50 -11.07 -28.98
CA SER A 416 -1.65 -11.08 -29.90
C SER A 416 -2.75 -12.10 -29.56
N THR A 417 -2.56 -12.93 -28.52
CA THR A 417 -3.51 -13.97 -28.12
C THR A 417 -3.50 -14.19 -26.61
N ALA A 418 -4.65 -14.56 -26.04
CA ALA A 418 -4.78 -14.92 -24.61
C ALA A 418 -3.83 -16.08 -24.21
N ALA A 419 -3.62 -17.04 -25.10
CA ALA A 419 -2.67 -18.14 -24.87
C ALA A 419 -1.21 -17.64 -24.81
N GLY A 420 -0.85 -16.66 -25.65
CA GLY A 420 0.44 -15.98 -25.62
C GLY A 420 0.64 -15.20 -24.32
N ALA A 421 -0.34 -14.39 -23.92
CA ALA A 421 -0.34 -13.64 -22.66
C ALA A 421 -0.15 -14.57 -21.45
N LYS A 422 -0.93 -15.65 -21.37
CA LYS A 422 -0.78 -16.67 -20.31
C LYS A 422 0.62 -17.28 -20.25
N LYS A 423 1.26 -17.52 -21.40
CA LYS A 423 2.63 -18.06 -21.45
C LYS A 423 3.65 -17.02 -20.98
N ILE A 424 3.46 -15.75 -21.30
CA ILE A 424 4.31 -14.64 -20.86
C ILE A 424 4.24 -14.52 -19.33
N VAL A 425 3.04 -14.42 -18.75
CA VAL A 425 2.86 -14.36 -17.29
C VAL A 425 3.42 -15.60 -16.61
N ALA A 426 3.16 -16.81 -17.14
CA ALA A 426 3.69 -18.04 -16.56
C ALA A 426 5.23 -18.06 -16.49
N ARG A 427 5.90 -17.55 -17.52
CA ARG A 427 7.36 -17.41 -17.52
C ARG A 427 7.82 -16.35 -16.51
N HIS A 428 7.11 -15.24 -16.42
CA HIS A 428 7.42 -14.17 -15.46
C HIS A 428 7.33 -14.63 -14.00
N VAL A 429 6.24 -15.32 -13.65
CA VAL A 429 6.06 -15.91 -12.30
C VAL A 429 7.17 -16.93 -12.00
N GLU A 430 7.65 -17.66 -13.02
CA GLU A 430 8.80 -18.57 -12.91
C GLU A 430 10.11 -17.82 -12.62
N GLU A 431 10.37 -16.72 -13.30
CA GLU A 431 11.53 -15.87 -13.08
C GLU A 431 11.51 -15.24 -11.67
N ARG A 432 10.32 -15.03 -11.09
CA ARG A 432 10.12 -14.44 -9.75
C ARG A 432 9.82 -15.43 -8.63
N ARG A 433 10.17 -16.70 -8.82
CA ARG A 433 9.97 -17.77 -7.83
C ARG A 433 10.50 -17.43 -6.42
N ASP A 434 11.66 -16.77 -6.33
CA ASP A 434 12.27 -16.39 -5.04
C ASP A 434 11.44 -15.35 -4.28
N ARG A 435 10.90 -14.34 -4.98
CA ARG A 435 10.00 -13.31 -4.40
C ARG A 435 8.76 -13.96 -3.78
N TRP A 436 8.08 -14.82 -4.54
CA TRP A 436 6.90 -15.53 -4.03
C TRP A 436 7.24 -16.47 -2.86
N ALA A 437 8.39 -17.16 -2.91
CA ALA A 437 8.85 -17.98 -1.80
C ALA A 437 9.07 -17.16 -0.52
N LYS A 438 9.61 -15.94 -0.63
CA LYS A 438 9.77 -15.01 0.51
C LYS A 438 8.43 -14.54 1.08
N ILE A 439 7.49 -14.13 0.22
CA ILE A 439 6.13 -13.73 0.65
C ILE A 439 5.49 -14.88 1.45
N PHE A 440 5.51 -16.11 0.92
CA PHE A 440 4.91 -17.24 1.61
C PHE A 440 5.67 -17.66 2.87
N ALA A 441 7.00 -17.56 2.90
CA ALA A 441 7.78 -17.82 4.11
C ALA A 441 7.47 -16.82 5.23
N ARG A 442 7.32 -15.52 4.91
CA ARG A 442 6.90 -14.48 5.86
C ARG A 442 5.47 -14.70 6.36
N SER A 443 4.54 -15.07 5.47
CA SER A 443 3.19 -15.47 5.87
C SER A 443 3.18 -16.67 6.82
N ALA A 444 4.04 -17.67 6.57
CA ALA A 444 4.21 -18.80 7.48
C ALA A 444 4.73 -18.37 8.86
N LEU A 445 5.69 -17.44 8.91
CA LEU A 445 6.19 -16.88 10.17
C LEU A 445 5.08 -16.19 10.96
N ILE A 446 4.25 -15.38 10.32
CA ILE A 446 3.11 -14.72 10.97
C ILE A 446 2.15 -15.76 11.55
N LEU A 447 1.72 -16.71 10.73
CA LEU A 447 0.73 -17.73 11.13
C LEU A 447 1.26 -18.69 12.19
N ARG A 448 2.58 -18.91 12.29
CA ARG A 448 3.21 -19.71 13.36
C ARG A 448 3.12 -19.00 14.71
N HIS A 449 3.06 -17.67 14.70
CA HIS A 449 2.99 -16.84 15.90
C HIS A 449 1.58 -16.28 16.19
N ASP A 450 0.61 -16.48 15.30
CA ASP A 450 -0.76 -16.01 15.44
C ASP A 450 -1.52 -16.79 16.51
N HIS A 451 -2.07 -16.08 17.50
CA HIS A 451 -2.83 -16.65 18.61
C HIS A 451 -4.20 -17.23 18.20
N LYS A 452 -4.77 -16.78 17.08
CA LYS A 452 -6.09 -17.16 16.59
C LYS A 452 -6.04 -18.22 15.49
N ALA A 453 -4.90 -18.36 14.82
CA ALA A 453 -4.73 -19.35 13.76
C ALA A 453 -4.68 -20.78 14.33
N PRO A 454 -5.16 -21.78 13.58
CA PRO A 454 -4.89 -23.18 13.88
C PRO A 454 -3.37 -23.44 14.00
N PRO A 455 -2.91 -24.31 14.93
CA PRO A 455 -1.48 -24.57 15.14
C PRO A 455 -0.71 -25.06 13.90
N ASP A 456 -1.41 -25.62 12.90
CA ASP A 456 -0.86 -26.11 11.64
C ASP A 456 -1.10 -25.14 10.46
N ALA A 457 -1.69 -23.97 10.66
CA ALA A 457 -2.01 -23.01 9.60
C ALA A 457 -0.76 -22.57 8.81
N TRP A 458 0.34 -22.34 9.52
CA TRP A 458 1.63 -21.99 8.94
C TRP A 458 2.19 -23.06 8.00
N MET A 459 1.86 -24.34 8.21
CA MET A 459 2.46 -25.47 7.49
C MET A 459 2.13 -25.42 5.99
N SER A 460 0.95 -24.93 5.63
CA SER A 460 0.55 -24.78 4.22
C SER A 460 1.44 -23.78 3.50
N PHE A 461 1.65 -22.60 4.11
CA PHE A 461 2.50 -21.54 3.57
C PHE A 461 3.97 -21.97 3.49
N ALA A 462 4.48 -22.59 4.56
CA ALA A 462 5.83 -23.13 4.59
C ALA A 462 6.05 -24.23 3.53
N ALA A 463 5.06 -25.12 3.32
CA ALA A 463 5.14 -26.16 2.30
C ALA A 463 5.18 -25.61 0.87
N VAL A 464 4.42 -24.54 0.59
CA VAL A 464 4.46 -23.86 -0.71
C VAL A 464 5.81 -23.19 -0.91
N ALA A 465 6.32 -22.44 0.08
CA ALA A 465 7.62 -21.81 0.00
C ALA A 465 8.75 -22.83 -0.25
N GLN A 466 8.78 -23.94 0.50
CA GLN A 466 9.75 -25.04 0.28
C GLN A 466 9.59 -25.69 -1.11
N ALA A 467 8.36 -25.82 -1.62
CA ALA A 467 8.13 -26.39 -2.95
C ALA A 467 8.67 -25.49 -4.06
N LEU A 468 8.57 -24.17 -3.89
CA LEU A 468 9.18 -23.21 -4.81
C LEU A 468 10.70 -23.33 -4.79
N GLU A 469 11.31 -23.30 -3.61
CA GLU A 469 12.75 -23.48 -3.43
C GLU A 469 13.25 -24.79 -4.06
N ALA A 470 12.52 -25.89 -3.86
CA ALA A 470 12.85 -27.22 -4.38
C ALA A 470 12.64 -27.40 -5.89
N GLY A 471 12.33 -26.35 -6.65
CA GLY A 471 12.19 -26.46 -8.11
C GLY A 471 10.87 -27.09 -8.57
N ARG A 472 9.85 -27.22 -7.70
CA ARG A 472 8.56 -27.82 -8.10
C ARG A 472 7.94 -27.00 -9.23
N GLU A 473 7.36 -27.68 -10.22
CA GLU A 473 6.71 -27.03 -11.36
C GLU A 473 5.55 -26.14 -10.90
N ILE A 474 5.51 -24.87 -11.34
CA ILE A 474 4.51 -23.86 -10.96
C ILE A 474 3.07 -24.36 -11.11
N LYS A 475 2.74 -25.02 -12.23
CA LYS A 475 1.39 -25.56 -12.48
C LYS A 475 0.93 -26.58 -11.42
N LYS A 476 1.83 -27.15 -10.62
CA LYS A 476 1.54 -28.09 -9.52
C LYS A 476 1.35 -27.39 -8.17
N ILE A 477 1.42 -26.06 -8.13
CA ILE A 477 1.23 -25.20 -6.96
C ILE A 477 0.00 -24.33 -7.23
N PRO A 478 -1.18 -24.66 -6.65
CA PRO A 478 -2.44 -24.00 -6.99
C PRO A 478 -2.41 -22.47 -6.93
N VAL A 479 -1.93 -21.88 -5.82
CA VAL A 479 -1.89 -20.41 -5.65
C VAL A 479 -1.15 -19.68 -6.77
N LEU A 480 -0.13 -20.27 -7.38
CA LEU A 480 0.58 -19.61 -8.46
C LEU A 480 -0.22 -19.56 -9.77
N ASN A 481 -1.18 -20.48 -9.95
CA ASN A 481 -2.13 -20.36 -11.07
C ASN A 481 -3.14 -19.23 -10.80
N ASP A 482 -3.52 -19.02 -9.55
CA ASP A 482 -4.43 -17.94 -9.16
C ASP A 482 -3.73 -16.58 -9.30
N ILE A 483 -2.48 -16.44 -8.84
CA ILE A 483 -1.62 -15.26 -9.07
C ILE A 483 -1.47 -14.95 -10.56
N LEU A 484 -1.25 -15.99 -11.38
CA LEU A 484 -1.20 -15.82 -12.83
C LEU A 484 -2.53 -15.27 -13.38
N GLY A 485 -3.66 -15.79 -12.90
CA GLY A 485 -5.00 -15.33 -13.27
C GLY A 485 -5.21 -13.87 -12.90
N GLN A 486 -4.96 -13.53 -11.62
CA GLN A 486 -5.06 -12.17 -11.09
C GLN A 486 -4.19 -11.18 -11.88
N THR A 487 -2.97 -11.59 -12.25
CA THR A 487 -2.08 -10.76 -13.07
C THR A 487 -2.66 -10.46 -14.44
N LEU A 488 -3.31 -11.43 -15.09
CA LEU A 488 -3.98 -11.20 -16.38
C LEU A 488 -5.22 -10.31 -16.21
N GLU A 489 -5.99 -10.51 -15.15
CA GLU A 489 -7.19 -9.69 -14.86
C GLU A 489 -6.82 -8.22 -14.64
N VAL A 490 -5.76 -7.92 -13.88
CA VAL A 490 -5.27 -6.54 -13.68
C VAL A 490 -4.82 -5.91 -15.00
N VAL A 491 -4.17 -6.66 -15.88
CA VAL A 491 -3.75 -6.17 -17.20
C VAL A 491 -4.97 -5.87 -18.09
N GLU A 492 -6.01 -6.72 -18.03
CA GLU A 492 -7.25 -6.50 -18.78
C GLU A 492 -8.02 -5.29 -18.24
N ALA A 493 -8.06 -5.09 -16.92
CA ALA A 493 -8.68 -3.92 -16.29
C ALA A 493 -7.97 -2.62 -16.70
N ARG A 494 -6.64 -2.55 -16.64
CA ARG A 494 -5.87 -1.38 -17.08
C ARG A 494 -6.11 -1.03 -18.55
N LYS A 495 -6.19 -2.04 -19.43
CA LYS A 495 -6.53 -1.81 -20.84
C LYS A 495 -7.93 -1.25 -21.04
N MET A 496 -8.88 -1.56 -20.15
CA MET A 496 -10.20 -0.94 -20.20
C MET A 496 -10.17 0.50 -19.70
N GLU A 497 -9.42 0.77 -18.62
CA GLU A 497 -9.18 2.14 -18.12
C GLU A 497 -8.49 3.01 -19.17
N ASP A 498 -7.43 2.54 -19.83
CA ASP A 498 -6.75 3.26 -20.92
C ASP A 498 -7.68 3.55 -22.10
N LEU A 499 -8.60 2.62 -22.42
CA LEU A 499 -9.59 2.81 -23.47
C LEU A 499 -10.66 3.83 -23.06
N ASP A 500 -11.08 3.83 -21.79
CA ASP A 500 -12.02 4.82 -21.27
C ASP A 500 -11.37 6.22 -21.22
N ASP A 501 -10.09 6.34 -20.85
CA ASP A 501 -9.32 7.59 -20.87
C ASP A 501 -9.05 8.10 -22.30
N GLU A 502 -8.71 7.22 -23.26
CA GLU A 502 -8.61 7.57 -24.68
C GLU A 502 -9.96 7.99 -25.27
N LEU A 503 -11.08 7.42 -24.80
CA LEU A 503 -12.44 7.79 -25.20
C LEU A 503 -12.90 9.10 -24.53
N GLU A 504 -12.40 9.46 -23.35
CA GLU A 504 -12.68 10.74 -22.69
C GLU A 504 -12.00 11.94 -23.39
N TRP A 505 -10.96 11.71 -24.20
CA TRP A 505 -10.22 12.78 -24.90
C TRP A 505 -10.52 12.87 -26.40
N ASP A 506 -11.25 11.90 -26.96
CA ASP A 506 -11.69 11.86 -28.36
C ASP A 506 -13.22 12.05 -28.49
N ASP A 507 -13.81 12.83 -27.58
CA ASP A 507 -15.23 13.22 -27.60
C ASP A 507 -15.52 14.32 -28.66
N GLU A 508 -14.85 14.25 -29.82
CA GLU A 508 -15.35 14.78 -31.08
C GLU A 508 -15.99 13.64 -31.88
N GLU A 509 -17.33 13.50 -31.72
CA GLU A 509 -18.24 12.88 -32.69
C GLU A 509 -18.11 11.36 -32.95
N ARG A 510 -18.09 10.52 -31.90
CA ARG A 510 -18.67 9.18 -32.02
C ARG A 510 -19.92 9.05 -31.16
N GLU A 511 -21.06 9.40 -31.75
CA GLU A 511 -22.36 9.03 -31.20
C GLU A 511 -22.34 7.52 -30.87
N PRO A 512 -22.62 7.11 -29.62
CA PRO A 512 -22.70 5.70 -29.28
C PRO A 512 -23.72 5.04 -30.22
N PRO A 513 -23.48 3.79 -30.66
CA PRO A 513 -24.39 3.11 -31.57
C PRO A 513 -25.81 3.13 -31.00
N VAL A 514 -26.73 3.76 -31.73
CA VAL A 514 -28.12 3.92 -31.30
C VAL A 514 -28.76 2.54 -31.14
N ILE A 515 -28.89 2.08 -29.89
CA ILE A 515 -29.58 0.83 -29.59
C ILE A 515 -31.09 1.06 -29.76
N GLU A 516 -31.73 0.31 -30.66
CA GLU A 516 -33.19 0.39 -30.84
C GLU A 516 -33.91 0.08 -29.51
N ALA A 517 -34.85 0.94 -29.10
CA ALA A 517 -35.66 0.72 -27.91
C ALA A 517 -36.34 -0.66 -27.91
N GLU A 518 -36.52 -1.26 -26.73
CA GLU A 518 -37.23 -2.53 -26.58
C GLU A 518 -38.70 -2.38 -27.01
N ARG A 519 -39.16 -3.25 -27.92
CA ARG A 519 -40.57 -3.30 -28.33
C ARG A 519 -41.38 -4.07 -27.26
N GLN A 520 -42.66 -3.72 -27.11
CA GLN A 520 -43.51 -4.35 -26.09
C GLN A 520 -43.52 -5.90 -26.19
N GLY A 521 -43.05 -6.56 -25.13
CA GLY A 521 -42.97 -8.02 -25.04
C GLY A 521 -41.91 -8.67 -25.94
N GLU A 522 -40.95 -7.89 -26.45
CA GLU A 522 -39.87 -8.36 -27.31
C GLU A 522 -38.95 -9.34 -26.57
N LEU A 523 -38.46 -8.97 -25.38
CA LEU A 523 -37.57 -9.83 -24.60
C LEU A 523 -38.22 -11.18 -24.27
N ALA A 524 -39.50 -11.17 -23.88
CA ALA A 524 -40.26 -12.40 -23.61
C ALA A 524 -40.37 -13.32 -24.84
N LYS A 525 -40.42 -12.76 -26.06
CA LYS A 525 -40.42 -13.54 -27.31
C LYS A 525 -39.04 -14.10 -27.62
N LEU A 526 -37.98 -13.31 -27.42
CA LEU A 526 -36.59 -13.72 -27.64
C LEU A 526 -36.16 -14.83 -26.68
N LEU A 527 -36.65 -14.78 -25.44
CA LEU A 527 -36.41 -15.80 -24.41
C LEU A 527 -37.33 -17.02 -24.52
N LYS A 528 -38.19 -17.11 -25.55
CA LYS A 528 -39.14 -18.22 -25.67
C LYS A 528 -38.41 -19.56 -25.84
N GLY A 529 -38.49 -20.41 -24.81
CA GLY A 529 -37.81 -21.70 -24.74
C GLY A 529 -36.54 -21.69 -23.89
N SER A 530 -36.11 -20.52 -23.40
CA SER A 530 -35.12 -20.37 -22.33
C SER A 530 -35.76 -20.58 -20.95
N PRO A 531 -34.99 -21.02 -19.94
CA PRO A 531 -35.44 -20.98 -18.55
C PRO A 531 -35.58 -19.55 -18.00
N LEU A 532 -34.98 -18.54 -18.63
CA LEU A 532 -35.02 -17.15 -18.17
C LEU A 532 -36.33 -16.43 -18.52
N LYS A 533 -36.77 -15.58 -17.59
CA LYS A 533 -37.93 -14.68 -17.75
C LYS A 533 -37.47 -13.22 -17.71
N PRO A 534 -38.19 -12.28 -18.35
CA PRO A 534 -37.87 -10.85 -18.29
C PRO A 534 -37.72 -10.31 -16.86
N ASP A 535 -38.68 -10.63 -15.97
CA ASP A 535 -38.64 -10.14 -14.58
C ASP A 535 -37.45 -10.72 -13.78
N GLN A 536 -37.00 -11.93 -14.13
CA GLN A 536 -35.81 -12.54 -13.56
C GLN A 536 -34.54 -11.79 -13.97
N ILE A 537 -34.46 -11.34 -15.22
CA ILE A 537 -33.37 -10.47 -15.68
C ILE A 537 -33.39 -9.15 -14.89
N ASP A 538 -34.56 -8.54 -14.70
CA ASP A 538 -34.65 -7.28 -13.96
C ASP A 538 -34.20 -7.44 -12.50
N GLY A 539 -34.54 -8.57 -11.86
CA GLY A 539 -34.04 -8.91 -10.52
C GLY A 539 -32.55 -9.13 -10.47
N TYR A 540 -32.00 -9.83 -11.47
CA TYR A 540 -30.57 -10.08 -11.59
C TYR A 540 -29.78 -8.77 -11.76
N LEU A 541 -30.18 -7.92 -12.70
CA LEU A 541 -29.52 -6.63 -12.96
C LEU A 541 -29.66 -5.67 -11.77
N THR A 542 -30.80 -5.71 -11.06
CA THR A 542 -30.97 -4.93 -9.82
C THR A 542 -29.94 -5.33 -8.77
N ALA A 543 -29.71 -6.63 -8.56
CA ALA A 543 -28.69 -7.13 -7.62
C ALA A 543 -27.25 -6.79 -8.05
N VAL A 544 -26.97 -6.74 -9.36
CA VAL A 544 -25.67 -6.26 -9.88
C VAL A 544 -25.47 -4.79 -9.52
N LEU A 545 -26.47 -3.94 -9.75
CA LEU A 545 -26.36 -2.48 -9.61
C LEU A 545 -26.21 -1.97 -8.18
N ILE A 546 -26.67 -2.75 -7.19
CA ILE A 546 -26.62 -2.39 -5.76
C ILE A 546 -25.65 -3.25 -4.97
N ALA A 547 -24.86 -4.09 -5.66
CA ALA A 547 -23.86 -4.91 -5.03
C ALA A 547 -22.83 -4.02 -4.28
N PRO A 548 -22.36 -4.46 -3.10
CA PRO A 548 -21.31 -3.73 -2.37
C PRO A 548 -19.99 -3.55 -3.14
N GLU A 549 -19.66 -4.51 -4.01
CA GLU A 549 -18.46 -4.45 -4.86
C GLU A 549 -18.90 -4.38 -6.32
N PHE A 550 -18.20 -3.58 -7.12
CA PHE A 550 -18.48 -3.46 -8.56
C PHE A 550 -18.30 -4.80 -9.27
N ALA A 551 -19.22 -5.13 -10.17
CA ALA A 551 -19.11 -6.27 -11.08
C ALA A 551 -19.20 -5.76 -12.51
N SER A 552 -18.16 -5.99 -13.29
CA SER A 552 -18.08 -5.61 -14.70
C SER A 552 -19.09 -6.40 -15.55
N PRO A 553 -19.53 -5.85 -16.71
CA PRO A 553 -20.38 -6.56 -17.66
C PRO A 553 -19.95 -7.99 -17.97
N ASN A 554 -18.66 -8.25 -18.13
CA ASN A 554 -18.16 -9.59 -18.42
C ASN A 554 -18.39 -10.59 -17.26
N GLU A 555 -18.30 -10.12 -16.01
CA GLU A 555 -18.44 -10.95 -14.81
C GLU A 555 -19.89 -11.34 -14.53
N TRP A 556 -20.85 -10.44 -14.74
CA TRP A 556 -22.26 -10.73 -14.49
C TRP A 556 -23.01 -11.24 -15.72
N LEU A 557 -22.51 -10.99 -16.94
CA LEU A 557 -23.15 -11.49 -18.15
C LEU A 557 -23.02 -13.01 -18.28
N MET A 558 -21.86 -13.57 -17.94
CA MET A 558 -21.59 -15.01 -18.08
C MET A 558 -22.50 -15.88 -17.18
N PRO A 559 -22.69 -15.59 -15.87
CA PRO A 559 -23.61 -16.34 -15.02
C PRO A 559 -25.08 -16.16 -15.41
N LEU A 560 -25.46 -15.00 -15.97
CA LEU A 560 -26.80 -14.77 -16.49
C LEU A 560 -27.06 -15.58 -17.76
N MET A 561 -26.10 -15.60 -18.69
CA MET A 561 -26.21 -16.24 -20.00
C MET A 561 -25.94 -17.75 -19.99
N GLY A 562 -25.42 -18.29 -18.88
CA GLY A 562 -25.09 -19.70 -18.72
C GLY A 562 -26.26 -20.64 -19.00
N GLY A 563 -26.17 -21.44 -20.06
CA GLY A 563 -27.15 -22.46 -20.41
C GLY A 563 -28.34 -21.99 -21.26
N ILE A 564 -28.33 -20.76 -21.78
CA ILE A 564 -29.37 -20.28 -22.70
C ILE A 564 -29.10 -20.78 -24.13
N GLU A 565 -30.04 -21.53 -24.69
CA GLU A 565 -30.10 -21.79 -26.12
C GLU A 565 -31.05 -20.81 -26.82
N VAL A 566 -30.50 -19.80 -27.50
CA VAL A 566 -31.30 -18.84 -28.28
C VAL A 566 -31.41 -19.31 -29.73
N LYS A 567 -32.63 -19.36 -30.27
CA LYS A 567 -32.89 -19.73 -31.66
C LYS A 567 -33.04 -18.48 -32.55
N GLY A 568 -32.32 -18.44 -33.67
CA GLY A 568 -32.40 -17.39 -34.68
C GLY A 568 -31.11 -16.57 -34.84
N HIS A 569 -30.79 -16.18 -36.08
CA HIS A 569 -29.65 -15.31 -36.37
C HIS A 569 -29.88 -13.91 -35.77
N GLY A 570 -28.90 -13.39 -35.03
CA GLY A 570 -28.94 -12.04 -34.43
C GLY A 570 -29.72 -11.93 -33.11
N SER A 571 -30.44 -12.99 -32.70
CA SER A 571 -31.25 -12.98 -31.48
C SER A 571 -30.43 -12.81 -30.19
N ILE A 572 -29.20 -13.33 -30.14
CA ILE A 572 -28.30 -13.17 -28.98
C ILE A 572 -27.86 -11.71 -28.87
N GLN A 573 -27.40 -11.10 -29.96
CA GLN A 573 -27.00 -9.69 -29.96
C GLN A 573 -28.16 -8.81 -29.51
N ARG A 574 -29.38 -9.06 -30.02
CA ARG A 574 -30.56 -8.29 -29.60
C ARG A 574 -30.90 -8.46 -28.13
N ILE A 575 -30.69 -9.65 -27.55
CA ILE A 575 -30.83 -9.86 -26.10
C ILE A 575 -29.81 -9.02 -25.34
N LEU A 576 -28.53 -9.02 -25.76
CA LEU A 576 -27.48 -8.21 -25.14
C LEU A 576 -27.82 -6.71 -25.20
N ASP A 577 -28.27 -6.23 -26.35
CA ASP A 577 -28.72 -4.85 -26.55
C ASP A 577 -29.84 -4.47 -25.56
N ILE A 578 -30.84 -5.34 -25.39
CA ILE A 578 -31.94 -5.12 -24.44
C ILE A 578 -31.45 -5.19 -22.98
N LEU A 579 -30.50 -6.07 -22.67
CA LEU A 579 -29.89 -6.13 -21.32
C LEU A 579 -29.20 -4.80 -20.97
N MET A 580 -28.46 -4.21 -21.92
CA MET A 580 -27.80 -2.93 -21.71
C MET A 580 -28.81 -1.78 -21.54
N LEU A 581 -29.89 -1.77 -22.34
CA LEU A 581 -30.98 -0.79 -22.16
C LEU A 581 -31.62 -0.89 -20.78
N ARG A 582 -31.90 -2.11 -20.31
CA ARG A 582 -32.50 -2.34 -18.99
C ARG A 582 -31.56 -2.01 -17.85
N TYR A 583 -30.28 -2.35 -17.99
CA TYR A 583 -29.23 -1.98 -17.03
C TYR A 583 -29.12 -0.45 -16.90
N GLY A 584 -29.08 0.27 -18.03
CA GLY A 584 -29.07 1.74 -18.04
C GLY A 584 -30.29 2.36 -17.36
N ALA A 585 -31.49 1.88 -17.69
CA ALA A 585 -32.73 2.37 -17.08
C ALA A 585 -32.81 2.09 -15.56
N LEU A 586 -32.35 0.91 -15.11
CA LEU A 586 -32.29 0.59 -13.69
C LEU A 586 -31.22 1.42 -12.97
N ASN A 587 -30.10 1.71 -13.63
CA ASN A 587 -29.06 2.56 -13.07
C ASN A 587 -29.57 4.00 -12.90
N GLU A 588 -30.27 4.54 -13.90
CA GLU A 588 -30.95 5.84 -13.82
C GLU A 588 -31.98 5.87 -12.67
N ALA A 589 -32.81 4.83 -12.55
CA ALA A 589 -33.75 4.71 -11.44
C ALA A 589 -33.04 4.65 -10.07
N ALA A 590 -31.87 4.02 -9.98
CA ALA A 590 -31.06 4.03 -8.77
C ALA A 590 -30.49 5.42 -8.45
N LEU A 591 -30.05 6.17 -9.45
CA LEU A 591 -29.57 7.55 -9.29
C LEU A 591 -30.68 8.51 -8.84
N LEU A 592 -31.90 8.31 -9.31
CA LEU A 592 -33.08 9.10 -8.94
C LEU A 592 -33.72 8.64 -7.61
N GLY A 593 -33.20 7.60 -6.96
CA GLY A 593 -33.77 7.05 -5.73
C GLY A 593 -35.11 6.32 -5.93
N GLU A 594 -35.41 5.87 -7.15
CA GLU A 594 -36.65 5.21 -7.55
C GLU A 594 -36.49 3.68 -7.73
N ILE A 595 -35.30 3.14 -7.44
CA ILE A 595 -35.00 1.71 -7.58
C ILE A 595 -35.96 0.85 -6.75
N GLY A 596 -36.53 -0.17 -7.40
CA GLY A 596 -37.50 -1.06 -6.77
C GLY A 596 -38.91 -0.48 -6.62
N GLY A 597 -39.18 0.75 -7.10
CA GLY A 597 -40.49 1.39 -7.01
C GLY A 597 -41.64 0.57 -7.62
N GLY A 598 -41.37 -0.14 -8.73
CA GLY A 598 -42.35 -1.00 -9.41
C GLY A 598 -42.63 -2.36 -8.76
N LEU A 599 -41.85 -2.77 -7.76
CA LEU A 599 -41.95 -4.13 -7.18
C LEU A 599 -43.28 -4.39 -6.45
N ARG A 600 -43.89 -3.35 -5.90
CA ARG A 600 -45.16 -3.46 -5.16
C ARG A 600 -46.29 -3.94 -6.07
N ASP A 601 -46.29 -3.47 -7.31
CA ASP A 601 -47.36 -3.69 -8.28
C ASP A 601 -47.16 -4.95 -9.15
N LEU A 602 -45.99 -5.59 -9.07
CA LEU A 602 -45.71 -6.82 -9.81
C LEU A 602 -46.68 -7.95 -9.42
N PRO A 603 -47.34 -8.63 -10.38
CA PRO A 603 -48.07 -9.87 -10.12
C PRO A 603 -47.20 -10.91 -9.39
N PRO A 604 -47.77 -11.76 -8.50
CA PRO A 604 -46.98 -12.69 -7.67
C PRO A 604 -45.99 -13.56 -8.44
N LYS A 605 -46.35 -14.05 -9.64
CA LYS A 605 -45.46 -14.86 -10.47
C LYS A 605 -44.27 -14.08 -11.07
N GLN A 606 -44.48 -12.81 -11.38
CA GLN A 606 -43.42 -11.91 -11.88
C GLN A 606 -42.50 -11.51 -10.73
N PHE A 607 -43.08 -11.21 -9.57
CA PHE A 607 -42.32 -10.94 -8.35
C PHE A 607 -41.45 -12.14 -7.93
N GLN A 608 -41.97 -13.36 -7.98
CA GLN A 608 -41.19 -14.57 -7.72
C GLN A 608 -40.02 -14.72 -8.71
N ALA A 609 -40.27 -14.53 -10.01
CA ALA A 609 -39.23 -14.56 -11.03
C ALA A 609 -38.15 -13.49 -10.77
N TRP A 610 -38.56 -12.29 -10.36
CA TRP A 610 -37.64 -11.23 -9.95
C TRP A 610 -36.77 -11.64 -8.77
N THR A 611 -37.35 -12.23 -7.71
CA THR A 611 -36.57 -12.71 -6.55
C THR A 611 -35.61 -13.85 -6.91
N GLU A 612 -35.99 -14.74 -7.83
CA GLU A 612 -35.12 -15.80 -8.36
C GLU A 612 -33.88 -15.19 -9.04
N GLY A 613 -34.09 -14.16 -9.86
CA GLY A 613 -33.00 -13.47 -10.56
C GLY A 613 -32.08 -12.72 -9.63
N PHE A 614 -32.65 -12.02 -8.65
CA PHE A 614 -31.87 -11.32 -7.63
C PHE A 614 -30.99 -12.31 -6.84
N ALA A 615 -31.56 -13.42 -6.37
CA ALA A 615 -30.80 -14.45 -5.67
C ALA A 615 -29.71 -15.08 -6.56
N GLN A 616 -29.99 -15.31 -7.85
CA GLN A 616 -29.03 -15.84 -8.81
C GLN A 616 -27.80 -14.93 -8.96
N ALA A 617 -27.97 -13.60 -8.99
CA ALA A 617 -26.85 -12.67 -9.05
C ALA A 617 -26.02 -12.69 -7.76
N VAL A 618 -26.69 -12.62 -6.60
CA VAL A 618 -26.05 -12.63 -5.28
C VAL A 618 -25.20 -13.90 -5.07
N ASP A 619 -25.68 -15.05 -5.53
CA ASP A 619 -25.00 -16.33 -5.34
C ASP A 619 -24.04 -16.68 -6.50
N GLY A 620 -24.29 -16.15 -7.70
CA GLY A 620 -23.59 -16.50 -8.93
C GLY A 620 -22.42 -15.60 -9.29
N ILE A 621 -22.42 -14.34 -8.84
CA ILE A 621 -21.34 -13.38 -9.09
C ILE A 621 -20.38 -13.42 -7.89
N LYS A 622 -19.21 -14.02 -8.09
CA LYS A 622 -18.21 -14.16 -7.03
C LYS A 622 -17.71 -12.78 -6.60
N GLY A 623 -17.51 -12.58 -5.30
CA GLY A 623 -16.96 -11.34 -4.75
C GLY A 623 -17.96 -10.18 -4.61
N ALA A 624 -18.96 -10.07 -5.50
CA ALA A 624 -19.91 -8.96 -5.54
C ALA A 624 -20.68 -8.73 -4.22
N TRP A 625 -20.95 -9.78 -3.45
CA TRP A 625 -21.70 -9.72 -2.19
C TRP A 625 -20.91 -10.29 -0.99
N PRO A 626 -19.84 -9.62 -0.53
CA PRO A 626 -18.96 -10.18 0.48
C PRO A 626 -19.63 -10.20 1.86
N LYS A 627 -19.58 -11.35 2.55
CA LYS A 627 -20.28 -11.53 3.85
C LYS A 627 -19.81 -10.56 4.95
N ARG A 628 -18.61 -10.00 4.83
CA ARG A 628 -18.00 -9.09 5.81
C ARG A 628 -18.64 -7.70 5.82
N VAL A 629 -19.02 -7.16 4.65
CA VAL A 629 -19.59 -5.80 4.52
C VAL A 629 -21.11 -5.77 4.77
N LEU A 630 -21.76 -6.93 4.65
CA LEU A 630 -23.21 -7.06 4.86
C LEU A 630 -23.56 -7.02 6.34
N SER A 631 -24.48 -6.11 6.71
CA SER A 631 -25.02 -6.03 8.05
C SER A 631 -25.87 -7.27 8.38
N ARG A 632 -26.26 -7.40 9.65
CA ARG A 632 -27.17 -8.49 10.07
C ARG A 632 -28.51 -8.40 9.34
N ASP A 633 -29.02 -7.19 9.12
CA ASP A 633 -30.31 -6.96 8.49
C ASP A 633 -30.23 -7.25 6.99
N ASP A 634 -29.14 -6.85 6.32
CA ASP A 634 -28.89 -7.19 4.91
C ASP A 634 -28.87 -8.71 4.70
N LYS A 635 -28.18 -9.45 5.58
CA LYS A 635 -28.15 -10.92 5.54
C LYS A 635 -29.54 -11.53 5.72
N GLN A 636 -30.39 -10.94 6.56
CA GLN A 636 -31.77 -11.40 6.75
C GLN A 636 -32.63 -11.16 5.51
N VAL A 637 -32.55 -9.97 4.91
CA VAL A 637 -33.29 -9.64 3.68
C VAL A 637 -32.85 -10.55 2.53
N LEU A 638 -31.54 -10.73 2.33
CA LEU A 638 -31.00 -11.64 1.31
C LEU A 638 -31.48 -13.09 1.50
N ASN A 639 -31.54 -13.57 2.74
CA ASN A 639 -32.07 -14.91 3.02
C ASN A 639 -33.56 -15.00 2.70
N LEU A 640 -34.35 -13.96 3.01
CA LEU A 640 -35.78 -13.92 2.63
C LEU A 640 -35.95 -13.93 1.10
N ILE A 641 -35.13 -13.19 0.36
CA ILE A 641 -35.14 -13.21 -1.12
C ILE A 641 -34.82 -14.61 -1.64
N ARG A 642 -33.79 -15.29 -1.11
CA ARG A 642 -33.46 -16.68 -1.49
C ARG A 642 -34.62 -17.65 -1.25
N SER A 643 -35.27 -17.54 -0.08
CA SER A 643 -36.40 -18.40 0.29
C SER A 643 -37.65 -18.14 -0.54
N ALA A 644 -37.80 -16.95 -1.15
CA ALA A 644 -38.94 -16.59 -1.98
C ALA A 644 -39.05 -17.42 -3.28
N SER A 645 -37.99 -18.13 -3.66
CA SER A 645 -38.03 -19.11 -4.76
C SER A 645 -38.88 -20.35 -4.40
N SER A 646 -38.96 -20.73 -3.13
CA SER A 646 -39.67 -21.92 -2.63
C SER A 646 -40.89 -21.62 -1.74
N GLU A 647 -40.98 -20.42 -1.16
CA GLU A 647 -42.04 -20.00 -0.24
C GLU A 647 -42.73 -18.72 -0.74
N ASP A 648 -44.04 -18.59 -0.55
CA ASP A 648 -44.75 -17.33 -0.86
C ASP A 648 -44.48 -16.28 0.23
N LEU A 649 -43.43 -15.49 0.02
CA LEU A 649 -43.03 -14.37 0.89
C LEU A 649 -43.49 -13.01 0.36
N THR A 650 -44.43 -13.00 -0.59
CA THR A 650 -44.88 -11.78 -1.29
C THR A 650 -45.37 -10.70 -0.32
N THR A 651 -46.13 -11.09 0.71
CA THR A 651 -46.70 -10.16 1.70
C THR A 651 -45.65 -9.56 2.65
N THR A 652 -44.49 -10.21 2.78
CA THR A 652 -43.38 -9.77 3.63
C THR A 652 -42.38 -8.93 2.83
N LEU A 653 -41.99 -9.38 1.65
CA LEU A 653 -40.94 -8.76 0.86
C LEU A 653 -41.40 -7.51 0.10
N LYS A 654 -42.61 -7.48 -0.47
CA LYS A 654 -43.10 -6.31 -1.22
C LYS A 654 -43.12 -4.99 -0.46
N PRO A 655 -43.53 -4.92 0.82
CA PRO A 655 -43.44 -3.66 1.57
C PRO A 655 -42.00 -3.29 1.95
N LEU A 656 -41.12 -4.29 2.14
CA LEU A 656 -39.75 -4.13 2.66
C LEU A 656 -38.72 -3.78 1.58
N LEU A 657 -38.78 -4.45 0.42
CA LEU A 657 -37.73 -4.38 -0.60
C LEU A 657 -37.50 -2.97 -1.17
N PRO A 658 -38.52 -2.17 -1.53
CA PRO A 658 -38.25 -0.86 -2.14
C PRO A 658 -37.38 0.05 -1.25
N SER A 659 -37.69 0.13 0.04
CA SER A 659 -36.88 0.92 0.98
C SER A 659 -35.50 0.32 1.21
N TRP A 660 -35.39 -1.00 1.28
CA TRP A 660 -34.10 -1.66 1.49
C TRP A 660 -33.18 -1.52 0.27
N LEU A 661 -33.72 -1.66 -0.95
CA LEU A 661 -32.98 -1.47 -2.20
C LEU A 661 -32.45 -0.04 -2.33
N GLN A 662 -33.29 0.95 -2.02
CA GLN A 662 -32.87 2.35 -2.03
C GLN A 662 -31.75 2.62 -1.02
N MET A 663 -31.93 2.22 0.24
CA MET A 663 -30.90 2.40 1.27
C MET A 663 -29.60 1.67 0.91
N THR A 664 -29.69 0.48 0.31
CA THR A 664 -28.52 -0.30 -0.10
C THR A 664 -27.80 0.36 -1.27
N ALA A 665 -28.53 0.87 -2.26
CA ALA A 665 -27.96 1.59 -3.40
C ALA A 665 -27.26 2.89 -2.95
N GLU A 666 -27.86 3.64 -2.01
CA GLU A 666 -27.25 4.86 -1.45
C GLU A 666 -26.00 4.55 -0.62
N LYS A 667 -26.06 3.51 0.23
CA LYS A 667 -24.99 3.14 1.17
C LYS A 667 -23.65 2.84 0.50
N TRP A 668 -23.66 2.20 -0.67
CA TRP A 668 -22.42 1.76 -1.34
C TRP A 668 -21.94 2.72 -2.44
N ARG A 669 -22.71 3.78 -2.71
CA ARG A 669 -22.36 4.81 -3.70
C ARG A 669 -21.85 6.11 -3.08
N SER A 670 -21.91 6.27 -1.75
CA SER A 670 -21.28 7.40 -1.06
C SER A 670 -19.76 7.26 -0.88
N ASP A 671 -19.22 6.08 -1.22
CA ASP A 671 -17.79 5.74 -1.12
C ASP A 671 -17.09 5.69 -2.51
N LEU A 672 -17.83 6.00 -3.59
CA LEU A 672 -17.34 6.34 -4.94
C LEU A 672 -17.38 7.86 -5.10
#